data_AF-A0A7W5Z4P2-F1
#
_entry.id   AF-A0A7W5Z4P2-F1
#
_cell.length_a   1.000
_cell.length_b   1.000
_cell.length_c   1.000
_cell.angle_alpha   90.00
_cell.angle_beta   90.00
_cell.angle_gamma   90.00
#
_symmetry.space_group_name_H-M   'P 1'
#
loop_
_entity.id
_entity.type
_entity.pdbx_description
1 polymer ?
#
loop_
_entity_poly.entity_id
_entity_poly.type
_entity_poly.pdbx_seq_one_letter_code
_entity_poly.pdbx_strand_id
1 'polypeptide(L)'
;MTALLSVFFTVSGAAICLLAAVGVLRLPDFFMRLHAATKAGVAGCGLILVGVAFAEPSPGMWIKVAIAVIFLLMTTPVAGHLLARAGYVGGVPLWTGTRKDQLQGELRRGNFDRLPGIEPLYTGFDQEVSGREQTQARLPAIKDIRFGVIRDQVDFVASRALALADTTGIRPSAHVIIDEGMVDATRDPANTHDVVERFAQQALEQLNALISHAGQSVDIRTEEGDPEDLLAVAGGADVLLLMPSEGWFHHGADLPTPGMSWGPDGLLRLPSLHGGPVLFVGSRPAPVDNQQVVIRDDGAAHILDVIEWALSNGLWRNPKLHLVWQGDELRQQEVAAIAVRFGATLTLHQMASVKPGDSEIPEHLAGADALILGKTPRPLRTKWYGHKWTERISPGWKGEVLLFEDALDESTLQTRFRLSDVGIGPATRVTQRLGEALSFTENERRAMRRNGGQNDSPASVSEIVVTLANGAHADETIDQAITLARTHRIPLVGLAVVDTKMLRYAGPLPVGGISYAANLRRNLLEKARRSLADTVQSFEQRAQTAGVSFSLFMEEGDPVKILRTRQRPRTLMLIGRDSWFDHGVGEGRANPLEYLARRGIYPLISVAKSPDEVQTISFVHDGTPHSDRMLQWFLATNPWPEAKLRLLPDPAIRDEEIDAARKISAATLEMEEERGDVFSKRSQRPDVLIFGNEGHVGWINRARAISRPDYSDIPIVVFG
;
A
#
# COMPACT_ATOMS: atom_id res chain seq x y z
N MET A 1 -24.46 -4.62 59.07
CA MET A 1 -23.31 -5.55 58.80
C MET A 1 -23.07 -5.70 57.30
N THR A 2 -24.07 -6.04 56.49
CA THR A 2 -23.96 -6.17 55.01
C THR A 2 -23.49 -4.89 54.31
N ALA A 3 -24.00 -3.71 54.71
CA ALA A 3 -23.56 -2.43 54.16
C ALA A 3 -22.05 -2.15 54.41
N LEU A 4 -21.54 -2.49 55.59
CA LEU A 4 -20.10 -2.35 55.90
C LEU A 4 -19.24 -3.29 55.05
N LEU A 5 -19.70 -4.52 54.85
CA LEU A 5 -19.05 -5.49 53.96
C LEU A 5 -19.05 -4.99 52.51
N SER A 6 -20.18 -4.49 52.03
CA SER A 6 -20.29 -3.91 50.68
C SER A 6 -19.26 -2.80 50.45
N VAL A 7 -19.24 -1.79 51.32
CA VAL A 7 -18.29 -0.68 51.25
C VAL A 7 -16.85 -1.18 51.32
N PHE A 8 -16.54 -2.08 52.25
CA PHE A 8 -15.21 -2.64 52.40
C PHE A 8 -14.72 -3.31 51.11
N PHE A 9 -15.53 -4.18 50.50
CA PHE A 9 -15.18 -4.89 49.28
C PHE A 9 -15.06 -3.97 48.07
N THR A 10 -16.01 -3.03 47.90
CA THR A 10 -15.98 -2.07 46.79
C THR A 10 -14.79 -1.12 46.87
N VAL A 11 -14.50 -0.55 48.05
CA VAL A 11 -13.35 0.35 48.25
C VAL A 11 -12.03 -0.40 48.07
N SER A 12 -11.93 -1.63 48.61
CA SER A 12 -10.73 -2.44 48.43
C SER A 12 -10.48 -2.78 46.97
N GLY A 13 -11.53 -3.14 46.21
CA GLY A 13 -11.41 -3.40 44.78
C GLY A 13 -11.03 -2.15 43.97
N ALA A 14 -11.62 -1.00 44.28
CA ALA A 14 -11.26 0.28 43.66
C ALA A 14 -9.80 0.67 43.95
N ALA A 15 -9.32 0.45 45.17
CA ALA A 15 -7.93 0.68 45.54
C ALA A 15 -6.96 -0.22 44.75
N ILE A 16 -7.31 -1.50 44.54
CA ILE A 16 -6.51 -2.41 43.70
C ILE A 16 -6.50 -1.94 42.23
N CYS A 17 -7.63 -1.50 41.68
CA CYS A 17 -7.69 -0.95 40.32
C CYS A 17 -6.79 0.29 40.17
N LEU A 18 -6.80 1.18 41.16
CA LEU A 18 -5.93 2.35 41.18
C LEU A 18 -4.44 1.96 41.24
N LEU A 19 -4.08 1.03 42.14
CA LEU A 19 -2.71 0.52 42.24
C LEU A 19 -2.25 -0.16 40.95
N ALA A 20 -3.14 -0.90 40.29
CA ALA A 20 -2.86 -1.51 38.99
C ALA A 20 -2.62 -0.45 37.90
N ALA A 21 -3.45 0.59 37.83
CA ALA A 21 -3.26 1.70 36.88
C ALA A 21 -1.93 2.43 37.11
N VAL A 22 -1.59 2.72 38.37
CA VAL A 22 -0.28 3.28 38.74
C VAL A 22 0.85 2.34 38.35
N GLY A 23 0.68 1.03 38.57
CA GLY A 23 1.65 0.01 38.16
C GLY A 23 1.87 -0.04 36.65
N VAL A 24 0.82 0.11 35.85
CA VAL A 24 0.94 0.19 34.38
C VAL A 24 1.71 1.44 33.94
N LEU A 25 1.53 2.58 34.62
CA LEU A 25 2.20 3.83 34.28
C LEU A 25 3.66 3.89 34.77
N ARG A 26 3.96 3.29 35.93
CA ARG A 26 5.27 3.45 36.60
C ARG A 26 6.20 2.24 36.56
N LEU A 27 5.70 1.02 36.32
CA LEU A 27 6.59 -0.14 36.32
C LEU A 27 7.56 -0.10 35.12
N PRO A 28 8.79 -0.59 35.29
CA PRO A 28 9.88 -0.26 34.39
C PRO A 28 9.87 -1.06 33.07
N ASP A 29 9.25 -2.24 33.05
CA ASP A 29 9.17 -3.07 31.84
C ASP A 29 7.75 -3.56 31.53
N PHE A 30 7.60 -4.12 30.34
CA PHE A 30 6.34 -4.65 29.82
C PHE A 30 5.74 -5.75 30.72
N PHE A 31 6.55 -6.69 31.22
CA PHE A 31 6.09 -7.85 31.97
C PHE A 31 5.58 -7.45 33.36
N MET A 32 6.27 -6.53 34.02
CA MET A 32 5.86 -5.95 35.30
C MET A 32 4.57 -5.12 35.12
N ARG A 33 4.46 -4.32 34.04
CA ARG A 33 3.21 -3.60 33.72
C ARG A 33 2.05 -4.55 33.45
N LEU A 34 2.28 -5.64 32.72
CA LEU A 34 1.27 -6.67 32.47
C LEU A 34 0.83 -7.37 33.76
N HIS A 35 1.77 -7.63 34.67
CA HIS A 35 1.47 -8.14 36.00
C HIS A 35 0.60 -7.18 36.83
N ALA A 36 0.84 -5.87 36.72
CA ALA A 36 -0.05 -4.87 37.33
C ALA A 36 -1.43 -4.84 36.66
N ALA A 37 -1.50 -4.82 35.33
CA ALA A 37 -2.74 -4.77 34.57
C ALA A 37 -3.69 -5.95 34.88
N THR A 38 -3.14 -7.17 35.00
CA THR A 38 -3.92 -8.38 35.28
C THR A 38 -4.55 -8.40 36.69
N LYS A 39 -3.98 -7.69 37.68
CA LYS A 39 -4.57 -7.55 39.02
C LYS A 39 -5.84 -6.70 39.03
N ALA A 40 -5.97 -5.73 38.12
CA ALA A 40 -7.16 -4.91 38.00
C ALA A 40 -8.39 -5.78 37.67
N GLY A 41 -8.23 -6.72 36.73
CA GLY A 41 -9.32 -7.61 36.30
C GLY A 41 -9.80 -8.54 37.42
N VAL A 42 -8.96 -9.47 37.87
CA VAL A 42 -9.39 -10.52 38.80
C VAL A 42 -9.63 -9.98 40.21
N ALA A 43 -8.65 -9.29 40.80
CA ALA A 43 -8.73 -8.86 42.19
C ALA A 43 -9.52 -7.54 42.33
N GLY A 44 -9.26 -6.56 41.47
CA GLY A 44 -9.95 -5.27 41.50
C GLY A 44 -11.44 -5.39 41.19
N CYS A 45 -11.79 -5.79 39.97
CA CYS A 45 -13.19 -5.96 39.58
C CYS A 45 -13.89 -7.08 40.36
N GLY A 46 -13.18 -8.17 40.71
CA GLY A 46 -13.76 -9.25 41.53
C GLY A 46 -14.23 -8.78 42.90
N LEU A 47 -13.43 -8.00 43.63
CA LEU A 47 -13.83 -7.45 44.94
C LEU A 47 -14.97 -6.44 44.79
N ILE A 48 -14.97 -5.61 43.73
CA ILE A 48 -16.09 -4.69 43.46
C ILE A 48 -17.40 -5.47 43.27
N LEU A 49 -17.38 -6.54 42.48
CA LEU A 49 -18.55 -7.38 42.23
C LEU A 49 -19.06 -8.07 43.51
N VAL A 50 -18.16 -8.54 44.37
CA VAL A 50 -18.54 -9.08 45.70
C VAL A 50 -19.16 -7.98 46.58
N GLY A 51 -18.64 -6.75 46.53
CA GLY A 51 -19.23 -5.60 47.21
C GLY A 51 -20.64 -5.29 46.72
N VAL A 52 -20.90 -5.43 45.42
CA VAL A 52 -22.24 -5.29 44.83
C VAL A 52 -23.19 -6.40 45.32
N ALA A 53 -22.71 -7.65 45.44
CA ALA A 53 -23.52 -8.75 45.98
C ALA A 53 -23.95 -8.51 47.44
N PHE A 54 -23.12 -7.83 48.25
CA PHE A 54 -23.49 -7.42 49.61
C PHE A 54 -24.39 -6.17 49.64
N ALA A 55 -24.33 -5.30 48.63
CA ALA A 55 -25.22 -4.14 48.50
C ALA A 55 -26.66 -4.59 48.17
N GLU A 56 -26.79 -5.59 47.30
CA GLU A 56 -28.06 -6.17 46.89
C GLU A 56 -28.05 -7.70 47.11
N PRO A 57 -28.26 -8.16 48.36
CA PRO A 57 -28.12 -9.57 48.73
C PRO A 57 -29.32 -10.39 48.25
N SER A 58 -29.41 -10.64 46.95
CA SER A 58 -30.40 -11.54 46.33
C SER A 58 -29.71 -12.79 45.75
N PRO A 59 -30.35 -13.96 45.77
CA PRO A 59 -29.78 -15.18 45.18
C PRO A 59 -29.38 -14.98 43.70
N GLY A 60 -30.19 -14.23 42.94
CA GLY A 60 -29.90 -13.91 41.55
C GLY A 60 -28.65 -13.05 41.38
N MET A 61 -28.40 -12.09 42.29
CA MET A 61 -27.19 -11.27 42.25
C MET A 61 -25.94 -12.10 42.55
N TRP A 62 -25.98 -12.95 43.58
CA TRP A 62 -24.88 -13.84 43.92
C TRP A 62 -24.50 -14.78 42.78
N ILE A 63 -25.49 -15.32 42.05
CA ILE A 63 -25.25 -16.15 40.86
C ILE A 63 -24.57 -15.35 39.75
N LYS A 64 -25.06 -14.14 39.43
CA LYS A 64 -24.45 -13.28 38.40
C LYS A 64 -23.01 -12.92 38.74
N VAL A 65 -22.75 -12.56 40.01
CA VAL A 65 -21.41 -12.24 40.51
C VAL A 65 -20.50 -13.45 40.45
N ALA A 66 -20.96 -14.63 40.85
CA ALA A 66 -20.18 -15.87 40.75
C ALA A 66 -19.77 -16.17 39.30
N ILE A 67 -20.72 -16.08 38.35
CA ILE A 67 -20.44 -16.28 36.92
C ILE A 67 -19.41 -15.26 36.41
N ALA A 68 -19.59 -13.98 36.74
CA ALA A 68 -18.66 -12.92 36.33
C ALA A 68 -17.25 -13.12 36.89
N VAL A 69 -17.12 -13.49 38.17
CA VAL A 69 -15.82 -13.77 38.80
C VAL A 69 -15.16 -15.01 38.19
N ILE A 70 -15.91 -16.08 37.94
CA ILE A 70 -15.40 -17.27 37.24
C ILE A 70 -14.90 -16.89 35.83
N PHE A 71 -15.66 -16.09 35.10
CA PHE A 71 -15.27 -15.64 33.76
C PHE A 71 -14.00 -14.79 33.79
N LEU A 72 -13.87 -13.87 34.77
CA LEU A 72 -12.65 -13.10 34.98
C LEU A 72 -11.45 -13.99 35.33
N LEU A 73 -11.65 -15.01 36.17
CA LEU A 73 -10.62 -15.99 36.53
C LEU A 73 -10.19 -16.87 35.36
N MET A 74 -11.07 -17.15 34.40
CA MET A 74 -10.71 -17.92 33.21
C MET A 74 -10.03 -17.06 32.15
N THR A 75 -10.54 -15.86 31.89
CA THR A 75 -10.10 -15.04 30.76
C THR A 75 -8.81 -14.27 31.05
N THR A 76 -8.64 -13.76 32.27
CA THR A 76 -7.48 -12.91 32.60
C THR A 76 -6.15 -13.67 32.54
N PRO A 77 -6.02 -14.91 33.06
CA PRO A 77 -4.79 -15.68 32.94
C PRO A 77 -4.47 -16.05 31.49
N VAL A 78 -5.46 -16.43 30.69
CA VAL A 78 -5.26 -16.78 29.27
C VAL A 78 -4.74 -15.57 28.49
N ALA A 79 -5.39 -14.41 28.64
CA ALA A 79 -4.95 -13.17 28.00
C ALA A 79 -3.55 -12.76 28.46
N GLY A 80 -3.29 -12.84 29.78
CA GLY A 80 -1.97 -12.54 30.36
C GLY A 80 -0.86 -13.46 29.83
N HIS A 81 -1.11 -14.77 29.72
CA HIS A 81 -0.13 -15.74 29.24
C HIS A 81 0.18 -15.55 27.76
N LEU A 82 -0.84 -15.33 26.93
CA LEU A 82 -0.65 -15.09 25.49
C LEU A 82 0.14 -13.81 25.25
N LEU A 83 -0.19 -12.74 25.98
CA LEU A 83 0.47 -11.44 25.83
C LEU A 83 1.91 -11.47 26.39
N ALA A 84 2.14 -12.15 27.51
CA ALA A 84 3.49 -12.37 28.05
C ALA A 84 4.34 -13.23 27.11
N ARG A 85 3.81 -14.32 26.57
CA ARG A 85 4.51 -15.18 25.63
C ARG A 85 4.86 -14.45 24.34
N ALA A 86 3.92 -13.69 23.79
CA ALA A 86 4.16 -12.87 22.58
C ALA A 86 5.24 -11.82 22.83
N GLY A 87 5.19 -11.10 23.95
CA GLY A 87 6.21 -10.12 24.32
C GLY A 87 7.59 -10.75 24.55
N TYR A 88 7.64 -11.92 25.20
CA TYR A 88 8.89 -12.64 25.46
C TYR A 88 9.52 -13.17 24.17
N VAL A 89 8.75 -13.90 23.34
CA VAL A 89 9.24 -14.41 22.04
C VAL A 89 9.61 -13.27 21.11
N GLY A 90 8.85 -12.16 21.10
CA GLY A 90 9.15 -10.95 20.33
C GLY A 90 10.36 -10.15 20.84
N GLY A 91 11.00 -10.58 21.93
CA GLY A 91 12.27 -10.06 22.39
C GLY A 91 12.22 -8.85 23.31
N VAL A 92 11.02 -8.35 23.67
CA VAL A 92 10.82 -7.13 24.48
C VAL A 92 11.82 -7.04 25.64
N PRO A 93 12.50 -5.90 25.84
CA PRO A 93 13.53 -5.77 26.87
C PRO A 93 12.96 -6.05 28.26
N LEU A 94 13.68 -6.88 29.01
CA LEU A 94 13.45 -7.08 30.43
C LEU A 94 14.02 -5.88 31.19
N TRP A 95 13.45 -5.55 32.35
CA TRP A 95 14.02 -4.53 33.21
C TRP A 95 15.46 -4.90 33.60
N THR A 96 16.35 -3.91 33.60
CA THR A 96 17.78 -4.07 33.94
C THR A 96 18.02 -4.63 35.35
N GLY A 97 17.05 -4.48 36.25
CA GLY A 97 17.06 -5.08 37.60
C GLY A 97 16.60 -6.53 37.68
N THR A 98 16.24 -7.17 36.56
CA THR A 98 15.77 -8.57 36.54
C THR A 98 16.92 -9.52 36.88
N ARG A 99 16.84 -10.16 38.05
CA ARG A 99 17.92 -11.04 38.56
C ARG A 99 17.99 -12.40 37.86
N LYS A 100 16.87 -12.91 37.36
CA LYS A 100 16.78 -14.23 36.76
C LYS A 100 15.70 -14.24 35.68
N ASP A 101 16.09 -14.66 34.48
CA ASP A 101 15.18 -15.00 33.40
C ASP A 101 14.88 -16.51 33.47
N GLN A 102 13.68 -16.87 33.89
CA GLN A 102 13.27 -18.27 34.02
C GLN A 102 12.87 -18.91 32.70
N LEU A 103 12.60 -18.10 31.67
CA LEU A 103 12.22 -18.59 30.34
C LEU A 103 13.43 -18.68 29.40
N GLN A 104 14.61 -18.27 29.86
CA GLN A 104 15.86 -18.37 29.12
C GLN A 104 16.21 -19.84 28.88
N GLY A 105 16.22 -20.27 27.61
CA GLY A 105 16.49 -21.65 27.22
C GLY A 105 15.23 -22.51 27.01
N GLU A 106 14.11 -22.16 27.65
CA GLU A 106 12.81 -22.84 27.48
C GLU A 106 12.03 -22.29 26.28
N LEU A 107 12.11 -20.97 26.06
CA LEU A 107 11.51 -20.29 24.91
C LEU A 107 12.58 -19.53 24.15
N ARG A 108 12.59 -19.68 22.81
CA ARG A 108 13.45 -18.87 21.94
C ARG A 108 13.03 -17.41 22.05
N ARG A 109 13.93 -16.58 22.57
CA ARG A 109 13.74 -15.14 22.73
C ARG A 109 14.29 -14.42 21.50
N GLY A 110 13.47 -13.62 20.84
CA GLY A 110 13.92 -12.70 19.79
C GLY A 110 14.77 -11.57 20.36
N ASN A 111 15.44 -10.81 19.51
CA ASN A 111 16.13 -9.58 19.93
C ASN A 111 15.25 -8.38 19.55
N PHE A 112 14.82 -7.60 20.54
CA PHE A 112 13.98 -6.41 20.31
C PHE A 112 14.70 -5.35 19.44
N ASP A 113 16.03 -5.31 19.52
CA ASP A 113 16.91 -4.40 18.78
C ASP A 113 17.77 -5.09 17.69
N ARG A 114 17.69 -6.42 17.56
CA ARG A 114 18.33 -7.16 16.45
C ARG A 114 17.25 -7.92 15.70
N LEU A 115 16.80 -7.35 14.59
CA LEU A 115 16.35 -8.20 13.49
C LEU A 115 17.51 -9.18 13.19
N PRO A 116 17.28 -10.49 13.07
CA PRO A 116 18.35 -11.43 12.73
C PRO A 116 18.99 -10.98 11.40
N GLY A 117 20.27 -10.58 11.43
CA GLY A 117 21.01 -10.17 10.23
C GLY A 117 21.60 -8.76 10.18
N ILE A 118 21.46 -7.91 11.22
CA ILE A 118 22.02 -6.53 11.19
C ILE A 118 23.01 -6.32 12.35
N GLU A 119 24.28 -6.03 12.04
CA GLU A 119 25.26 -5.53 13.02
C GLU A 119 25.01 -4.05 13.37
N PRO A 120 25.30 -3.61 14.62
CA PRO A 120 24.93 -2.27 15.08
C PRO A 120 25.82 -1.17 14.47
N LEU A 121 25.25 -0.39 13.55
CA LEU A 121 25.77 0.89 13.10
C LEU A 121 25.46 2.01 14.11
N TYR A 122 26.11 1.98 15.27
CA TYR A 122 26.25 3.18 16.10
C TYR A 122 27.60 3.19 16.80
N THR A 123 28.62 3.61 16.04
CA THR A 123 29.80 4.29 16.61
C THR A 123 30.16 5.45 15.69
N GLY A 124 30.30 6.65 16.25
CA GLY A 124 30.86 7.83 15.57
C GLY A 124 29.85 8.95 15.29
N PHE A 125 29.60 9.80 16.28
CA PHE A 125 29.37 11.22 16.02
C PHE A 125 30.75 11.88 15.93
N ASP A 126 31.04 12.46 14.76
CA ASP A 126 31.83 13.69 14.55
C ASP A 126 32.30 13.70 13.09
N GLN A 127 31.57 14.40 12.21
CA GLN A 127 32.20 15.33 11.26
C GLN A 127 31.17 16.21 10.54
N GLU A 128 31.59 17.45 10.40
CA GLU A 128 30.94 18.67 9.93
C GLU A 128 30.15 18.57 8.62
N VAL A 129 29.06 19.35 8.60
CA VAL A 129 28.32 19.80 7.43
C VAL A 129 29.23 20.63 6.53
N SER A 130 29.36 20.25 5.25
CA SER A 130 29.77 21.17 4.19
C SER A 130 29.29 20.71 2.82
N GLY A 131 28.41 21.52 2.22
CA GLY A 131 28.29 21.66 0.77
C GLY A 131 27.41 20.64 0.04
N ARG A 132 26.14 20.99 -0.18
CA ARG A 132 25.42 20.55 -1.38
C ARG A 132 24.81 21.77 -2.07
N GLU A 133 25.24 21.98 -3.31
CA GLU A 133 24.75 23.01 -4.23
C GLU A 133 23.25 22.83 -4.49
N GLN A 134 22.52 23.95 -4.42
CA GLN A 134 21.11 24.06 -4.77
C GLN A 134 20.95 23.94 -6.30
N THR A 135 20.19 22.93 -6.76
CA THR A 135 19.64 22.95 -8.11
C THR A 135 18.15 23.30 -8.00
N GLN A 136 17.83 24.59 -8.12
CA GLN A 136 16.47 25.14 -8.14
C GLN A 136 15.72 24.69 -9.40
N ALA A 137 14.62 23.95 -9.24
CA ALA A 137 13.64 23.73 -10.30
C ALA A 137 12.45 24.68 -10.07
N ARG A 138 12.38 25.78 -10.83
CA ARG A 138 11.23 26.70 -10.80
C ARG A 138 9.98 26.03 -11.36
N LEU A 139 8.85 26.18 -10.67
CA LEU A 139 7.55 25.67 -11.16
C LEU A 139 7.16 26.31 -12.51
N PRO A 140 6.64 25.54 -13.49
CA PRO A 140 6.27 26.05 -14.80
C PRO A 140 4.98 26.89 -14.75
N ALA A 141 4.80 27.83 -15.68
CA ALA A 141 3.56 28.61 -15.78
C ALA A 141 2.32 27.72 -16.00
N ILE A 142 1.17 28.15 -15.49
CA ILE A 142 -0.10 27.41 -15.63
C ILE A 142 -0.47 27.32 -17.11
N LYS A 143 -0.78 26.10 -17.57
CA LYS A 143 -1.31 25.83 -18.92
C LYS A 143 -2.71 25.26 -18.92
N ASP A 144 -3.13 24.66 -17.81
CA ASP A 144 -4.44 24.02 -17.67
C ASP A 144 -4.99 24.30 -16.27
N ILE A 145 -6.30 24.52 -16.20
CA ILE A 145 -7.04 24.77 -14.95
C ILE A 145 -8.12 23.70 -14.86
N ARG A 146 -8.04 22.85 -13.83
CA ARG A 146 -9.03 21.80 -13.57
C ARG A 146 -9.75 22.09 -12.28
N PHE A 147 -11.01 21.74 -12.18
CA PHE A 147 -11.71 21.83 -10.91
C PHE A 147 -12.71 20.71 -10.67
N GLY A 148 -12.74 20.21 -9.43
CA GLY A 148 -13.69 19.21 -9.00
C GLY A 148 -15.05 19.82 -8.70
N VAL A 149 -16.11 19.20 -9.22
CA VAL A 149 -17.50 19.61 -9.00
C VAL A 149 -18.09 18.70 -7.92
N ILE A 150 -18.45 19.29 -6.78
CA ILE A 150 -19.10 18.59 -5.66
C ILE A 150 -20.36 19.38 -5.27
N ARG A 151 -21.50 18.68 -5.16
CA ARG A 151 -22.78 19.28 -4.75
C ARG A 151 -22.61 20.09 -3.46
N ASP A 152 -23.34 21.21 -3.37
CA ASP A 152 -23.31 22.19 -2.27
C ASP A 152 -22.01 23.03 -2.16
N GLN A 153 -20.99 22.78 -3.00
CA GLN A 153 -19.74 23.57 -3.06
C GLN A 153 -19.46 24.18 -4.44
N VAL A 154 -20.32 23.90 -5.42
CA VAL A 154 -20.14 24.29 -6.84
C VAL A 154 -19.91 25.78 -7.00
N ASP A 155 -20.70 26.62 -6.32
CA ASP A 155 -20.63 28.08 -6.44
C ASP A 155 -19.22 28.62 -6.14
N PHE A 156 -18.58 28.14 -5.08
CA PHE A 156 -17.28 28.64 -4.65
C PHE A 156 -16.19 28.27 -5.65
N VAL A 157 -16.10 26.99 -6.00
CA VAL A 157 -15.03 26.45 -6.83
C VAL A 157 -15.18 26.91 -8.28
N ALA A 158 -16.40 26.87 -8.83
CA ALA A 158 -16.67 27.28 -10.20
C ALA A 158 -16.46 28.80 -10.37
N SER A 159 -16.98 29.63 -9.47
CA SER A 159 -16.77 31.09 -9.56
C SER A 159 -15.29 31.45 -9.52
N ARG A 160 -14.52 30.74 -8.68
CA ARG A 160 -13.07 30.96 -8.60
C ARG A 160 -12.34 30.50 -9.87
N ALA A 161 -12.69 29.34 -10.42
CA ALA A 161 -12.13 28.85 -11.67
C ALA A 161 -12.39 29.83 -12.83
N LEU A 162 -13.61 30.37 -12.94
CA LEU A 162 -13.99 31.35 -13.96
C LEU A 162 -13.25 32.69 -13.79
N ALA A 163 -13.06 33.16 -12.55
CA ALA A 163 -12.29 34.37 -12.27
C ALA A 163 -10.79 34.21 -12.61
N LEU A 164 -10.23 33.02 -12.38
CA LEU A 164 -8.87 32.70 -12.81
C LEU A 164 -8.78 32.57 -14.32
N ALA A 165 -9.78 32.01 -14.99
CA ALA A 165 -9.86 31.93 -16.45
C ALA A 165 -9.87 33.32 -17.10
N ASP A 166 -10.62 34.28 -16.55
CA ASP A 166 -10.62 35.68 -17.02
C ASP A 166 -9.26 36.36 -16.83
N THR A 167 -8.52 35.98 -15.79
CA THR A 167 -7.23 36.59 -15.46
C THR A 167 -6.08 35.98 -16.26
N THR A 168 -6.11 34.67 -16.46
CA THR A 168 -5.04 33.91 -17.12
C THR A 168 -5.28 33.70 -18.61
N GLY A 169 -6.53 33.82 -19.08
CA GLY A 169 -6.96 33.47 -20.43
C GLY A 169 -7.05 31.95 -20.67
N ILE A 170 -6.91 31.12 -19.64
CA ILE A 170 -6.92 29.66 -19.73
C ILE A 170 -8.35 29.16 -19.56
N ARG A 171 -8.84 28.38 -20.52
CA ARG A 171 -10.18 27.76 -20.43
C ARG A 171 -10.16 26.65 -19.36
N PRO A 172 -11.02 26.70 -18.33
CA PRO A 172 -11.03 25.69 -17.28
C PRO A 172 -11.80 24.43 -17.71
N SER A 173 -11.47 23.30 -17.08
CA SER A 173 -12.19 22.04 -17.20
C SER A 173 -12.79 21.60 -15.86
N ALA A 174 -14.08 21.24 -15.89
CA ALA A 174 -14.85 20.79 -14.75
C ALA A 174 -14.94 19.26 -14.73
N HIS A 175 -14.62 18.65 -13.60
CA HIS A 175 -14.71 17.21 -13.39
C HIS A 175 -15.84 16.87 -12.41
N VAL A 176 -16.91 16.28 -12.95
CA VAL A 176 -18.04 15.72 -12.19
C VAL A 176 -17.79 14.22 -12.03
N ILE A 177 -17.32 13.80 -10.86
CA ILE A 177 -16.91 12.41 -10.61
C ILE A 177 -17.92 11.71 -9.71
N ILE A 178 -18.21 10.44 -9.99
CA ILE A 178 -18.90 9.51 -9.08
C ILE A 178 -17.88 8.50 -8.57
N ASP A 179 -17.72 8.42 -7.25
CA ASP A 179 -16.79 7.49 -6.60
C ASP A 179 -17.38 6.06 -6.57
N GLU A 180 -16.98 5.24 -7.55
CA GLU A 180 -17.42 3.84 -7.67
C GLU A 180 -17.00 2.99 -6.48
N GLY A 181 -15.79 3.18 -5.96
CA GLY A 181 -15.27 2.40 -4.84
C GLY A 181 -16.12 2.56 -3.57
N MET A 182 -16.68 3.76 -3.38
CA MET A 182 -17.58 4.04 -2.28
C MET A 182 -19.00 3.53 -2.55
N VAL A 183 -19.52 3.69 -3.77
CA VAL A 183 -20.83 3.14 -4.18
C VAL A 183 -20.85 1.61 -3.99
N ASP A 184 -19.81 0.92 -4.46
CA ASP A 184 -19.64 -0.54 -4.37
C ASP A 184 -19.51 -1.06 -2.94
N ALA A 185 -19.03 -0.24 -2.02
CA ALA A 185 -18.85 -0.60 -0.63
C ALA A 185 -20.15 -0.58 0.20
N THR A 186 -21.25 -0.08 -0.37
CA THR A 186 -22.56 -0.05 0.30
C THR A 186 -23.30 -1.38 0.24
N ARG A 187 -24.34 -1.53 1.07
CA ARG A 187 -25.18 -2.76 1.09
C ARG A 187 -26.04 -2.93 -0.17
N ASP A 188 -26.36 -1.82 -0.83
CA ASP A 188 -27.16 -1.77 -2.05
C ASP A 188 -26.52 -0.80 -3.05
N PRO A 189 -25.49 -1.26 -3.79
CA PRO A 189 -24.74 -0.40 -4.71
C PRO A 189 -25.58 0.19 -5.82
N ALA A 190 -26.57 -0.55 -6.33
CA ALA A 190 -27.42 -0.08 -7.42
C ALA A 190 -28.27 1.13 -7.00
N ASN A 191 -28.99 1.03 -5.89
CA ASN A 191 -29.77 2.15 -5.38
C ASN A 191 -28.87 3.32 -4.90
N THR A 192 -27.68 3.00 -4.38
CA THR A 192 -26.71 4.02 -3.98
C THR A 192 -26.19 4.81 -5.18
N HIS A 193 -25.85 4.11 -6.27
CA HIS A 193 -25.42 4.70 -7.53
C HIS A 193 -26.50 5.66 -8.05
N ASP A 194 -27.76 5.21 -8.16
CA ASP A 194 -28.90 6.04 -8.61
C ASP A 194 -29.08 7.34 -7.80
N VAL A 195 -28.78 7.30 -6.49
CA VAL A 195 -28.86 8.47 -5.61
C VAL A 195 -27.69 9.42 -5.84
N VAL A 196 -26.46 8.89 -5.92
CA VAL A 196 -25.25 9.68 -6.14
C VAL A 196 -25.26 10.31 -7.53
N GLU A 197 -25.67 9.57 -8.56
CA GLU A 197 -25.81 10.07 -9.94
C GLU A 197 -26.78 11.25 -10.00
N ARG A 198 -27.96 11.13 -9.37
CA ARG A 198 -28.93 12.22 -9.30
C ARG A 198 -28.36 13.47 -8.62
N PHE A 199 -27.56 13.31 -7.58
CA PHE A 199 -26.92 14.42 -6.88
C PHE A 199 -25.78 15.04 -7.71
N ALA A 200 -25.03 14.23 -8.45
CA ALA A 200 -24.04 14.71 -9.42
C ALA A 200 -24.71 15.54 -10.54
N GLN A 201 -25.88 15.08 -11.04
CA GLN A 201 -26.68 15.81 -12.04
C GLN A 201 -27.13 17.18 -11.50
N GLN A 202 -27.57 17.28 -10.24
CA GLN A 202 -27.91 18.57 -9.63
C GLN A 202 -26.71 19.52 -9.54
N ALA A 203 -25.53 19.01 -9.19
CA ALA A 203 -24.31 19.80 -9.17
C ALA A 203 -23.92 20.30 -10.57
N LEU A 204 -24.13 19.48 -11.60
CA LEU A 204 -23.94 19.83 -13.00
C LEU A 204 -24.94 20.89 -13.48
N GLU A 205 -26.21 20.81 -13.10
CA GLU A 205 -27.21 21.85 -13.38
C GLU A 205 -26.82 23.20 -12.80
N GLN A 206 -26.38 23.21 -11.53
CA GLN A 206 -25.88 24.42 -10.86
C GLN A 206 -24.65 25.00 -11.58
N LEU A 207 -23.71 24.15 -11.98
CA LEU A 207 -22.54 24.57 -12.74
C LEU A 207 -22.93 25.21 -14.08
N ASN A 208 -23.83 24.58 -14.84
CA ASN A 208 -24.30 25.10 -16.12
C ASN A 208 -24.98 26.47 -15.98
N ALA A 209 -25.73 26.70 -14.89
CA ALA A 209 -26.31 28.00 -14.60
C ALA A 209 -25.24 29.08 -14.38
N LEU A 210 -24.18 28.78 -13.64
CA LEU A 210 -23.06 29.70 -13.40
C LEU A 210 -22.29 30.02 -14.69
N ILE A 211 -21.99 29.00 -15.50
CA ILE A 211 -21.31 29.16 -16.79
C ILE A 211 -22.13 30.06 -17.71
N SER A 212 -23.44 29.80 -17.80
CA SER A 212 -24.36 30.59 -18.63
C SER A 212 -24.42 32.06 -18.19
N HIS A 213 -24.41 32.30 -16.87
CA HIS A 213 -24.42 33.65 -16.31
C HIS A 213 -23.10 34.41 -16.58
N ALA A 214 -21.96 33.72 -16.45
CA ALA A 214 -20.65 34.30 -16.69
C ALA A 214 -20.35 34.53 -18.18
N GLY A 215 -21.07 33.89 -19.09
CA GLY A 215 -20.83 33.99 -20.54
C GLY A 215 -19.51 33.35 -20.98
N GLN A 216 -18.92 32.52 -20.12
CA GLN A 216 -17.68 31.80 -20.38
C GLN A 216 -17.97 30.38 -20.88
N SER A 217 -16.93 29.67 -21.31
CA SER A 217 -17.03 28.29 -21.79
C SER A 217 -16.11 27.41 -20.95
N VAL A 218 -16.63 26.27 -20.51
CA VAL A 218 -15.93 25.31 -19.64
C VAL A 218 -16.04 23.92 -20.26
N ASP A 219 -14.94 23.16 -20.28
CA ASP A 219 -14.98 21.75 -20.70
C ASP A 219 -15.54 20.92 -19.54
N ILE A 220 -16.65 20.20 -19.73
CA ILE A 220 -17.29 19.43 -18.66
C ILE A 220 -17.05 17.95 -18.91
N ARG A 221 -16.48 17.27 -17.91
CA ARG A 221 -16.23 15.83 -17.93
C ARG A 221 -17.02 15.17 -16.81
N THR A 222 -17.82 14.18 -17.18
CA THR A 222 -18.53 13.31 -16.24
C THR A 222 -17.86 11.95 -16.28
N GLU A 223 -17.36 11.50 -15.13
CA GLU A 223 -16.51 10.32 -15.00
C GLU A 223 -16.99 9.48 -13.81
N GLU A 224 -16.93 8.16 -13.94
CA GLU A 224 -17.16 7.22 -12.83
C GLU A 224 -15.85 6.45 -12.60
N GLY A 225 -15.42 6.35 -11.34
CA GLY A 225 -14.16 5.68 -10.98
C GLY A 225 -13.55 6.22 -9.68
N ASP A 226 -12.26 5.97 -9.46
CA ASP A 226 -11.54 6.51 -8.31
C ASP A 226 -11.18 8.00 -8.54
N PRO A 227 -11.71 8.94 -7.74
CA PRO A 227 -11.41 10.36 -7.90
C PRO A 227 -9.92 10.69 -7.75
N GLU A 228 -9.17 9.92 -6.96
CA GLU A 228 -7.73 10.12 -6.78
C GLU A 228 -6.95 9.83 -8.07
N ASP A 229 -7.36 8.81 -8.84
CA ASP A 229 -6.74 8.44 -10.11
C ASP A 229 -7.18 9.38 -11.25
N LEU A 230 -8.47 9.73 -11.30
CA LEU A 230 -9.05 10.59 -12.35
C LEU A 230 -8.52 12.03 -12.28
N LEU A 231 -8.25 12.53 -11.08
CA LEU A 231 -7.70 13.88 -10.89
C LEU A 231 -6.17 13.91 -10.92
N ALA A 232 -5.48 12.77 -10.86
CA ALA A 232 -4.02 12.73 -10.91
C ALA A 232 -3.46 13.12 -12.29
N VAL A 233 -2.39 13.92 -12.32
CA VAL A 233 -1.72 14.31 -13.55
C VAL A 233 -0.21 14.06 -13.43
N ALA A 234 0.27 13.02 -14.11
CA ALA A 234 1.69 12.72 -14.16
C ALA A 234 2.49 13.91 -14.75
N GLY A 235 3.40 14.48 -13.96
CA GLY A 235 4.19 15.65 -14.35
C GLY A 235 3.41 16.97 -14.40
N GLY A 236 2.20 17.03 -13.80
CA GLY A 236 1.26 18.15 -13.88
C GLY A 236 1.62 19.43 -13.12
N ALA A 237 2.91 19.77 -12.98
CA ALA A 237 3.33 21.02 -12.32
C ALA A 237 2.83 22.29 -13.03
N ASP A 238 2.39 22.18 -14.30
CA ASP A 238 1.74 23.23 -15.08
C ASP A 238 0.20 23.16 -15.09
N VAL A 239 -0.39 22.25 -14.31
CA VAL A 239 -1.83 22.10 -14.13
C VAL A 239 -2.20 22.57 -12.72
N LEU A 240 -3.11 23.55 -12.64
CA LEU A 240 -3.68 23.99 -11.37
C LEU A 240 -5.00 23.25 -11.13
N LEU A 241 -5.08 22.50 -10.04
CA LEU A 241 -6.30 21.83 -9.61
C LEU A 241 -7.01 22.63 -8.51
N LEU A 242 -8.27 22.98 -8.72
CA LEU A 242 -9.12 23.60 -7.73
C LEU A 242 -10.07 22.58 -7.13
N MET A 243 -10.11 22.53 -5.80
CA MET A 243 -11.02 21.66 -5.05
C MET A 243 -11.75 22.47 -4.00
N PRO A 244 -12.97 22.12 -3.60
CA PRO A 244 -13.58 22.73 -2.43
C PRO A 244 -12.79 22.33 -1.17
N SER A 245 -12.83 23.15 -0.12
CA SER A 245 -12.21 22.79 1.16
C SER A 245 -12.91 21.63 1.87
N GLU A 246 -14.10 21.24 1.44
CA GLU A 246 -14.95 20.23 2.07
C GLU A 246 -15.78 19.46 1.05
N GLY A 247 -16.33 18.32 1.49
CA GLY A 247 -17.14 17.44 0.66
C GLY A 247 -16.33 16.34 -0.01
N TRP A 248 -17.01 15.53 -0.81
CA TRP A 248 -16.42 14.47 -1.62
C TRP A 248 -17.38 14.07 -2.75
N PHE A 249 -16.89 13.28 -3.70
CA PHE A 249 -17.56 12.82 -4.92
C PHE A 249 -18.72 11.83 -4.72
N HIS A 250 -19.26 11.76 -3.50
CA HIS A 250 -20.58 11.19 -3.22
C HIS A 250 -21.69 12.23 -3.24
N HIS A 251 -21.34 13.50 -3.50
CA HIS A 251 -22.27 14.61 -3.68
C HIS A 251 -23.25 14.75 -2.51
N GLY A 252 -22.80 14.49 -1.29
CA GLY A 252 -23.61 14.58 -0.07
C GLY A 252 -24.72 13.53 0.05
N ALA A 253 -24.63 12.39 -0.65
CA ALA A 253 -25.46 11.21 -0.38
C ALA A 253 -25.20 10.68 1.04
N ASP A 254 -26.28 10.46 1.81
CA ASP A 254 -26.20 9.88 3.15
C ASP A 254 -26.08 8.35 3.05
N LEU A 255 -24.84 7.85 3.10
CA LEU A 255 -24.53 6.44 2.87
C LEU A 255 -24.33 5.69 4.20
N PRO A 256 -25.12 4.63 4.47
CA PRO A 256 -24.96 3.86 5.70
C PRO A 256 -23.80 2.87 5.56
N THR A 257 -22.64 3.11 6.17
CA THR A 257 -21.73 1.99 6.52
C THR A 257 -20.65 2.31 7.57
N PRO A 258 -20.31 1.33 8.45
CA PRO A 258 -19.19 1.42 9.40
C PRO A 258 -17.86 1.17 8.69
N GLY A 259 -16.83 1.97 9.00
CA GLY A 259 -15.44 1.71 8.59
C GLY A 259 -14.93 2.52 7.39
N MET A 260 -15.69 3.50 6.90
CA MET A 260 -15.22 4.43 5.88
C MET A 260 -14.49 5.62 6.53
N SER A 261 -13.36 6.03 5.96
CA SER A 261 -12.54 7.16 6.42
C SER A 261 -13.16 8.51 6.07
N TRP A 262 -14.40 8.77 6.52
CA TRP A 262 -14.96 10.12 6.48
C TRP A 262 -14.41 10.91 7.65
N GLY A 263 -13.22 11.46 7.43
CA GLY A 263 -12.89 12.75 7.99
C GLY A 263 -13.11 13.82 6.90
N PRO A 264 -13.37 15.07 7.27
CA PRO A 264 -13.35 16.24 6.36
C PRO A 264 -12.04 16.42 5.55
N ASP A 265 -11.07 15.53 5.69
CA ASP A 265 -9.71 15.58 5.15
C ASP A 265 -9.52 14.75 3.86
N GLY A 266 -10.53 14.05 3.34
CA GLY A 266 -10.35 13.15 2.19
C GLY A 266 -9.70 13.85 0.99
N LEU A 267 -10.16 15.07 0.69
CA LEU A 267 -9.61 15.92 -0.38
C LEU A 267 -8.16 16.37 -0.11
N LEU A 268 -7.74 16.39 1.15
CA LEU A 268 -6.40 16.80 1.57
C LEU A 268 -5.31 15.78 1.17
N ARG A 269 -5.69 14.62 0.61
CA ARG A 269 -4.76 13.64 0.02
C ARG A 269 -4.36 13.99 -1.42
N LEU A 270 -5.15 14.82 -2.10
CA LEU A 270 -4.94 15.17 -3.51
C LEU A 270 -3.62 15.90 -3.79
N PRO A 271 -3.09 16.81 -2.94
CA PRO A 271 -1.81 17.46 -3.18
C PRO A 271 -0.64 16.47 -3.38
N SER A 272 -0.65 15.34 -2.67
CA SER A 272 0.38 14.30 -2.81
C SER A 272 0.21 13.41 -4.05
N LEU A 273 -0.95 13.47 -4.73
CA LEU A 273 -1.33 12.58 -5.83
C LEU A 273 -1.45 13.32 -7.17
N HIS A 274 -1.87 14.59 -7.15
CA HIS A 274 -2.13 15.37 -8.35
C HIS A 274 -0.86 15.67 -9.17
N GLY A 275 0.29 15.84 -8.50
CA GLY A 275 1.57 16.16 -9.17
C GLY A 275 1.77 17.64 -9.53
N GLY A 276 0.78 18.49 -9.24
CA GLY A 276 0.80 19.94 -9.42
C GLY A 276 0.18 20.70 -8.24
N PRO A 277 0.21 22.04 -8.23
CA PRO A 277 -0.41 22.84 -7.15
C PRO A 277 -1.92 22.60 -7.05
N VAL A 278 -2.40 22.42 -5.82
CA VAL A 278 -3.82 22.25 -5.51
C VAL A 278 -4.29 23.46 -4.70
N LEU A 279 -5.30 24.16 -5.21
CA LEU A 279 -5.94 25.29 -4.54
C LEU A 279 -7.28 24.83 -3.93
N PHE A 280 -7.31 24.71 -2.61
CA PHE A 280 -8.55 24.49 -1.89
C PHE A 280 -9.31 25.81 -1.75
N VAL A 281 -10.45 25.90 -2.42
CA VAL A 281 -11.31 27.07 -2.39
C VAL A 281 -12.18 27.01 -1.14
N GLY A 282 -12.05 28.04 -0.29
CA GLY A 282 -12.84 28.18 0.92
C GLY A 282 -14.24 28.71 0.66
N SER A 283 -15.09 28.68 1.68
CA SER A 283 -16.48 29.17 1.62
C SER A 283 -16.61 30.70 1.64
N ARG A 284 -15.50 31.44 1.73
CA ARG A 284 -15.51 32.90 1.62
C ARG A 284 -14.92 33.32 0.27
N PRO A 285 -15.67 34.08 -0.54
CA PRO A 285 -15.14 34.67 -1.77
C PRO A 285 -13.96 35.59 -1.44
N ALA A 286 -12.81 35.36 -2.07
CA ALA A 286 -11.68 36.26 -1.94
C ALA A 286 -12.02 37.63 -2.59
N PRO A 287 -11.57 38.76 -2.00
CA PRO A 287 -11.65 40.06 -2.65
C PRO A 287 -11.01 40.02 -4.05
N VAL A 288 -11.42 40.89 -4.97
CA VAL A 288 -10.85 40.94 -6.34
C VAL A 288 -9.42 41.50 -6.35
N ASP A 289 -9.10 42.39 -5.42
CA ASP A 289 -7.81 43.08 -5.30
C ASP A 289 -7.44 43.26 -3.82
N ASN A 290 -6.15 43.44 -3.52
CA ASN A 290 -5.62 43.61 -2.16
C ASN A 290 -5.92 42.45 -1.20
N GLN A 291 -5.89 41.20 -1.69
CA GLN A 291 -6.13 40.02 -0.86
C GLN A 291 -5.06 39.89 0.23
N GLN A 292 -5.47 39.56 1.44
CA GLN A 292 -4.53 39.20 2.50
C GLN A 292 -4.12 37.74 2.32
N VAL A 293 -2.86 37.51 1.93
CA VAL A 293 -2.31 36.18 1.69
C VAL A 293 -1.29 35.86 2.77
N VAL A 294 -1.58 34.84 3.56
CA VAL A 294 -0.67 34.33 4.59
C VAL A 294 0.27 33.32 3.96
N ILE A 295 1.55 33.43 4.26
CA ILE A 295 2.59 32.47 3.88
C ILE A 295 3.04 31.81 5.17
N ARG A 296 2.77 30.51 5.33
CA ARG A 296 3.25 29.77 6.49
C ARG A 296 4.50 28.99 6.10
N ASP A 297 5.67 29.48 6.51
CA ASP A 297 6.95 28.80 6.28
C ASP A 297 7.11 27.65 7.27
N ASP A 298 6.87 26.44 6.79
CA ASP A 298 6.99 25.18 7.52
C ASP A 298 8.36 24.50 7.33
N GLY A 299 9.32 25.20 6.70
CA GLY A 299 10.66 24.68 6.41
C GLY A 299 10.75 23.86 5.12
N ALA A 300 9.66 23.71 4.35
CA ALA A 300 9.70 23.07 3.03
C ALA A 300 10.72 23.75 2.10
N ALA A 301 11.50 22.97 1.35
CA ALA A 301 12.55 23.51 0.47
C ALA A 301 11.96 24.31 -0.70
N HIS A 302 10.79 23.88 -1.20
CA HIS A 302 10.11 24.43 -2.37
C HIS A 302 9.14 25.58 -2.06
N ILE A 303 8.98 25.99 -0.79
CA ILE A 303 7.97 27.02 -0.42
C ILE A 303 8.22 28.36 -1.14
N LEU A 304 9.48 28.72 -1.36
CA LEU A 304 9.86 29.94 -2.06
C LEU A 304 9.42 29.90 -3.53
N ASP A 305 9.59 28.74 -4.18
CA ASP A 305 9.16 28.53 -5.55
C ASP A 305 7.63 28.59 -5.68
N VAL A 306 6.89 28.07 -4.68
CA VAL A 306 5.42 28.16 -4.65
C VAL A 306 4.94 29.60 -4.51
N ILE A 307 5.58 30.40 -3.65
CA ILE A 307 5.24 31.82 -3.47
C ILE A 307 5.49 32.59 -4.77
N GLU A 308 6.68 32.43 -5.35
CA GLU A 308 7.04 33.09 -6.61
C GLU A 308 6.10 32.67 -7.74
N TRP A 309 5.80 31.38 -7.85
CA TRP A 309 4.89 30.83 -8.85
C TRP A 309 3.47 31.35 -8.71
N ALA A 310 2.94 31.41 -7.49
CA ALA A 310 1.57 31.88 -7.26
C ALA A 310 1.41 33.36 -7.65
N LEU A 311 2.43 34.18 -7.34
CA LEU A 311 2.45 35.59 -7.71
C LEU A 311 2.65 35.78 -9.22
N SER A 312 3.54 35.02 -9.85
CA SER A 312 3.79 35.14 -11.30
C SER A 312 2.60 34.75 -12.16
N ASN A 313 1.79 33.79 -11.69
CA ASN A 313 0.57 33.36 -12.37
C ASN A 313 -0.67 34.19 -11.98
N GLY A 314 -0.50 35.23 -11.15
CA GLY A 314 -1.57 36.16 -10.82
C GLY A 314 -2.74 35.52 -10.06
N LEU A 315 -2.48 34.51 -9.22
CA LEU A 315 -3.53 33.86 -8.41
C LEU A 315 -4.28 34.88 -7.54
N TRP A 316 -3.57 35.91 -7.07
CA TRP A 316 -4.11 37.04 -6.32
C TRP A 316 -3.59 38.36 -6.90
N ARG A 317 -4.44 39.39 -6.94
CA ARG A 317 -4.10 40.70 -7.52
C ARG A 317 -3.68 41.68 -6.41
N ASN A 318 -2.50 42.27 -6.54
CA ASN A 318 -1.87 43.14 -5.54
C ASN A 318 -1.94 42.60 -4.09
N PRO A 319 -1.49 41.36 -3.82
CA PRO A 319 -1.68 40.76 -2.51
C PRO A 319 -0.88 41.46 -1.42
N LYS A 320 -1.47 41.55 -0.22
CA LYS A 320 -0.76 41.89 1.02
C LYS A 320 -0.26 40.59 1.65
N LEU A 321 1.04 40.38 1.66
CA LEU A 321 1.67 39.17 2.14
C LEU A 321 1.93 39.23 3.63
N HIS A 322 1.58 38.17 4.35
CA HIS A 322 1.85 37.98 5.77
C HIS A 322 2.71 36.74 5.94
N LEU A 323 4.02 36.89 6.19
CA LEU A 323 4.91 35.76 6.43
C LEU A 323 4.86 35.34 7.90
N VAL A 324 4.45 34.11 8.16
CA VAL A 324 4.48 33.44 9.46
C VAL A 324 5.65 32.45 9.47
N TRP A 325 6.72 32.80 10.18
CA TRP A 325 7.97 32.03 10.17
C TRP A 325 8.40 31.57 11.56
N GLN A 326 9.30 30.59 11.58
CA GLN A 326 9.99 30.10 12.77
C GLN A 326 11.48 29.94 12.47
N GLY A 327 12.35 30.57 13.26
CA GLY A 327 13.80 30.40 13.14
C GLY A 327 14.43 31.26 12.04
N ASP A 328 14.98 30.61 11.01
CA ASP A 328 15.99 31.10 10.05
C ASP A 328 15.65 32.46 9.40
N GLU A 329 16.47 33.47 9.70
CA GLU A 329 16.33 34.84 9.17
C GLU A 329 16.66 34.94 7.67
N LEU A 330 17.32 33.94 7.08
CA LEU A 330 17.75 33.97 5.68
C LEU A 330 16.56 33.81 4.71
N ARG A 331 15.64 32.89 5.00
CA ARG A 331 14.41 32.69 4.21
C ARG A 331 13.49 33.92 4.23
N GLN A 332 13.46 34.63 5.34
CA GLN A 332 12.70 35.88 5.47
C GLN A 332 13.15 36.93 4.44
N GLN A 333 14.47 37.04 4.22
CA GLN A 333 15.04 37.97 3.24
C GLN A 333 14.68 37.57 1.80
N GLU A 334 14.66 36.27 1.51
CA GLU A 334 14.27 35.75 0.20
C GLU A 334 12.79 36.02 -0.11
N VAL A 335 11.88 35.79 0.85
CA VAL A 335 10.45 36.13 0.68
C VAL A 335 10.26 37.64 0.50
N ALA A 336 11.02 38.47 1.22
CA ALA A 336 11.00 39.92 1.03
C ALA A 336 11.44 40.33 -0.38
N ALA A 337 12.47 39.69 -0.93
CA ALA A 337 12.92 39.93 -2.30
C ALA A 337 11.85 39.53 -3.34
N ILE A 338 11.17 38.40 -3.13
CA ILE A 338 10.04 37.97 -3.98
C ILE A 338 8.92 39.01 -3.92
N ALA A 339 8.54 39.46 -2.73
CA ALA A 339 7.46 40.44 -2.54
C ALA A 339 7.74 41.76 -3.28
N VAL A 340 8.96 42.29 -3.17
CA VAL A 340 9.38 43.52 -3.87
C VAL A 340 9.31 43.34 -5.39
N ARG A 341 9.76 42.19 -5.91
CA ARG A 341 9.77 41.90 -7.35
C ARG A 341 8.37 41.91 -7.97
N PHE A 342 7.36 41.46 -7.22
CA PHE A 342 5.97 41.43 -7.66
C PHE A 342 5.14 42.62 -7.15
N GLY A 343 5.77 43.62 -6.52
CA GLY A 343 5.08 44.82 -6.02
C GLY A 343 4.12 44.55 -4.85
N ALA A 344 4.30 43.45 -4.12
CA ALA A 344 3.48 43.06 -2.98
C ALA A 344 4.03 43.64 -1.66
N THR A 345 3.15 44.06 -0.76
CA THR A 345 3.57 44.50 0.59
C THR A 345 3.76 43.29 1.51
N LEU A 346 4.88 43.20 2.23
CA LEU A 346 5.18 42.10 3.16
C LEU A 346 5.11 42.55 4.63
N THR A 347 4.35 41.82 5.45
CA THR A 347 4.32 41.94 6.91
C THR A 347 4.83 40.66 7.54
N LEU A 348 5.64 40.76 8.59
CA LEU A 348 6.34 39.64 9.21
C LEU A 348 5.73 39.29 10.58
N HIS A 349 5.53 38.00 10.84
CA HIS A 349 4.94 37.47 12.08
C HIS A 349 5.78 36.31 12.60
N GLN A 350 6.43 36.48 13.75
CA GLN A 350 7.27 35.44 14.36
C GLN A 350 6.44 34.55 15.30
N MET A 351 6.63 33.22 15.23
CA MET A 351 6.03 32.28 16.20
C MET A 351 7.06 31.72 17.19
N ALA A 352 6.71 31.70 18.48
CA ALA A 352 7.64 31.40 19.57
C ALA A 352 7.87 29.90 19.85
N SER A 353 6.98 29.00 19.42
CA SER A 353 7.14 27.54 19.62
C SER A 353 6.11 26.77 18.79
N VAL A 354 6.53 26.28 17.62
CA VAL A 354 5.71 25.39 16.78
C VAL A 354 6.56 24.15 16.45
N LYS A 355 5.97 22.95 16.43
CA LYS A 355 6.72 21.76 16.03
C LYS A 355 6.92 21.77 14.52
N PRO A 356 8.05 21.29 13.99
CA PRO A 356 8.24 21.15 12.55
C PRO A 356 7.09 20.36 11.91
N GLY A 357 6.40 20.97 10.93
CA GLY A 357 5.25 20.38 10.24
C GLY A 357 3.85 20.69 10.81
N ASP A 358 3.74 21.60 11.78
CA ASP A 358 2.45 22.18 12.20
C ASP A 358 2.09 23.39 11.33
N SER A 359 0.83 23.45 10.86
CA SER A 359 0.31 24.46 9.93
C SER A 359 -0.50 25.58 10.61
N GLU A 360 -0.41 25.69 11.94
CA GLU A 360 -1.13 26.71 12.72
C GLU A 360 -0.62 28.12 12.39
N ILE A 361 -1.55 29.08 12.32
CA ILE A 361 -1.26 30.51 12.12
C ILE A 361 -1.77 31.33 13.33
N PRO A 362 -1.22 32.53 13.58
CA PRO A 362 -1.72 33.43 14.61
C PRO A 362 -3.21 33.77 14.45
N GLU A 363 -3.96 33.83 15.56
CA GLU A 363 -5.41 34.07 15.55
C GLU A 363 -5.83 35.37 14.84
N HIS A 364 -5.01 36.43 14.89
CA HIS A 364 -5.31 37.69 14.20
C HIS A 364 -5.24 37.58 12.67
N LEU A 365 -4.66 36.51 12.13
CA LEU A 365 -4.60 36.19 10.71
C LEU A 365 -5.68 35.20 10.27
N ALA A 366 -6.53 34.70 11.18
CA ALA A 366 -7.61 33.76 10.87
C ALA A 366 -8.59 34.28 9.78
N GLY A 367 -8.69 35.61 9.65
CA GLY A 367 -9.53 36.28 8.66
C GLY A 367 -8.84 36.55 7.31
N ALA A 368 -7.63 36.05 7.08
CA ALA A 368 -6.93 36.25 5.81
C ALA A 368 -7.56 35.48 4.65
N ASP A 369 -7.52 36.05 3.45
CA ASP A 369 -8.27 35.57 2.28
C ASP A 369 -7.68 34.30 1.68
N ALA A 370 -6.36 34.12 1.79
CA ALA A 370 -5.67 32.92 1.34
C ALA A 370 -4.49 32.55 2.24
N LEU A 371 -4.08 31.28 2.17
CA LEU A 371 -2.92 30.72 2.84
C LEU A 371 -2.09 29.91 1.84
N ILE A 372 -0.77 30.05 1.87
CA ILE A 372 0.17 29.20 1.14
C ILE A 372 0.85 28.26 2.13
N LEU A 373 0.82 26.96 1.83
CA LEU A 373 1.46 25.89 2.60
C LEU A 373 2.38 25.07 1.71
N GLY A 374 3.55 24.71 2.25
CA GLY A 374 4.51 23.83 1.59
C GLY A 374 4.23 22.34 1.83
N LYS A 375 3.52 22.00 2.91
CA LYS A 375 3.18 20.63 3.28
C LYS A 375 1.74 20.52 3.80
N THR A 376 1.15 19.34 3.63
CA THR A 376 -0.19 19.03 4.11
C THR A 376 -0.30 19.12 5.65
N PRO A 377 -1.33 19.80 6.19
CA PRO A 377 -1.59 19.89 7.64
C PRO A 377 -1.73 18.53 8.32
N ARG A 378 -0.82 18.21 9.25
CA ARG A 378 -0.83 16.95 10.02
C ARG A 378 -1.87 16.98 11.15
N PRO A 379 -2.47 15.82 11.51
CA PRO A 379 -3.40 15.77 12.64
C PRO A 379 -2.68 16.01 13.97
N LEU A 380 -3.20 16.95 14.77
CA LEU A 380 -2.76 17.19 16.15
C LEU A 380 -3.17 15.99 17.02
N ARG A 381 -2.20 15.37 17.70
CA ARG A 381 -2.37 14.13 18.50
C ARG A 381 -3.44 14.16 19.62
N THR A 382 -4.10 15.30 19.88
CA THR A 382 -4.93 15.52 21.08
C THR A 382 -6.33 16.11 20.86
N LYS A 383 -6.74 16.45 19.62
CA LYS A 383 -8.11 16.96 19.32
C LYS A 383 -8.67 16.25 18.09
N TRP A 384 -9.28 15.06 18.25
CA TRP A 384 -9.68 14.29 17.07
C TRP A 384 -10.99 13.51 17.21
N TYR A 385 -12.10 14.23 17.12
CA TYR A 385 -13.36 13.73 16.55
C TYR A 385 -14.17 14.93 15.99
N GLY A 386 -14.53 14.89 14.71
CA GLY A 386 -15.52 15.80 14.10
C GLY A 386 -15.08 17.18 13.60
N HIS A 387 -13.81 17.59 13.76
CA HIS A 387 -13.33 18.90 13.28
C HIS A 387 -12.78 18.84 11.84
N LYS A 388 -13.04 19.90 11.05
CA LYS A 388 -12.54 20.09 9.68
C LYS A 388 -11.02 20.27 9.65
N TRP A 389 -10.33 19.82 8.60
CA TRP A 389 -8.87 20.01 8.51
C TRP A 389 -8.48 21.49 8.50
N THR A 390 -9.35 22.37 8.01
CA THR A 390 -9.17 23.83 8.06
C THR A 390 -9.09 24.36 9.49
N GLU A 391 -9.73 23.70 10.47
CA GLU A 391 -9.62 24.02 11.90
C GLU A 391 -8.19 23.78 12.46
N ARG A 392 -7.32 23.09 11.72
CA ARG A 392 -5.90 22.88 12.08
C ARG A 392 -5.02 24.07 11.71
N ILE A 393 -5.47 24.89 10.76
CA ILE A 393 -4.80 26.13 10.36
C ILE A 393 -5.13 27.21 11.39
N SER A 394 -6.43 27.45 11.55
CA SER A 394 -6.99 28.37 12.51
C SER A 394 -8.46 28.01 12.73
N PRO A 395 -8.99 28.15 13.96
CA PRO A 395 -10.40 27.96 14.21
C PRO A 395 -11.27 28.78 13.24
N GLY A 396 -12.22 28.13 12.57
CA GLY A 396 -13.15 28.79 11.64
C GLY A 396 -12.53 29.35 10.35
N TRP A 397 -11.38 28.85 9.91
CA TRP A 397 -10.76 29.25 8.64
C TRP A 397 -11.71 29.05 7.44
N LYS A 398 -11.90 30.11 6.63
CA LYS A 398 -12.76 30.10 5.43
C LYS A 398 -12.07 30.60 4.16
N GLY A 399 -10.79 30.97 4.26
CA GLY A 399 -9.99 31.44 3.12
C GLY A 399 -9.53 30.28 2.22
N GLU A 400 -8.96 30.64 1.08
CA GLU A 400 -8.35 29.68 0.16
C GLU A 400 -7.06 29.11 0.76
N VAL A 401 -6.71 27.88 0.38
CA VAL A 401 -5.44 27.26 0.80
C VAL A 401 -4.75 26.70 -0.44
N LEU A 402 -3.64 27.32 -0.82
CA LEU A 402 -2.75 26.81 -1.85
C LEU A 402 -1.77 25.83 -1.22
N LEU A 403 -1.79 24.59 -1.72
CA LEU A 403 -0.92 23.51 -1.31
C LEU A 403 -0.19 22.97 -2.53
N PHE A 404 1.12 22.88 -2.44
CA PHE A 404 1.93 22.13 -3.38
C PHE A 404 2.90 21.28 -2.60
N GLU A 405 2.80 19.96 -2.76
CA GLU A 405 3.83 19.04 -2.28
C GLU A 405 4.75 18.74 -3.46
N ASP A 406 5.98 19.22 -3.39
CA ASP A 406 6.93 19.00 -4.47
C ASP A 406 7.16 17.50 -4.67
N ALA A 407 6.91 17.06 -5.90
CA ALA A 407 7.31 15.75 -6.40
C ALA A 407 8.85 15.62 -6.51
N LEU A 408 9.62 16.58 -5.97
CA LEU A 408 11.08 16.57 -5.86
C LEU A 408 11.66 17.06 -4.52
N ASP A 409 10.97 16.89 -3.39
CA ASP A 409 11.74 16.71 -2.13
C ASP A 409 12.46 15.36 -2.26
N GLU A 410 13.70 15.35 -2.77
CA GLU A 410 14.51 14.15 -2.98
C GLU A 410 14.70 13.33 -1.69
N SER A 411 14.43 13.88 -0.51
CA SER A 411 14.35 13.10 0.74
C SER A 411 13.06 12.27 0.88
N THR A 412 12.04 12.61 0.11
CA THR A 412 10.73 11.94 0.00
C THR A 412 10.57 11.20 -1.34
N LEU A 413 11.29 11.60 -2.41
CA LEU A 413 11.24 10.99 -3.76
C LEU A 413 12.50 10.27 -4.23
N GLN A 414 13.59 10.20 -3.46
CA GLN A 414 14.51 9.06 -3.59
C GLN A 414 13.84 7.74 -3.17
N THR A 415 12.57 7.80 -2.72
CA THR A 415 11.64 6.67 -2.56
C THR A 415 10.70 6.47 -3.79
N ARG A 416 10.78 7.30 -4.85
CA ARG A 416 10.04 7.08 -6.11
C ARG A 416 10.82 7.62 -7.34
N PHE A 417 11.55 6.70 -7.97
CA PHE A 417 11.93 6.66 -9.40
C PHE A 417 12.34 7.97 -10.10
N ARG A 418 13.63 8.09 -10.46
CA ARG A 418 14.05 8.81 -11.68
C ARG A 418 14.53 7.80 -12.73
N LEU A 419 13.74 7.70 -13.81
CA LEU A 419 13.99 6.93 -15.03
C LEU A 419 14.68 7.77 -16.12
N SER A 420 15.31 8.90 -15.78
CA SER A 420 15.74 9.90 -16.79
C SER A 420 17.25 10.07 -16.99
N ASP A 421 18.11 9.32 -16.30
CA ASP A 421 19.57 9.34 -16.56
C ASP A 421 20.02 8.34 -17.64
N VAL A 422 19.08 7.64 -18.29
CA VAL A 422 19.36 6.86 -19.50
C VAL A 422 18.75 7.61 -20.69
N GLY A 423 19.59 8.34 -21.41
CA GLY A 423 19.18 9.21 -22.52
C GLY A 423 18.32 8.53 -23.57
N ILE A 424 17.00 8.68 -23.45
CA ILE A 424 16.00 8.31 -24.46
C ILE A 424 15.05 9.51 -24.62
N GLY A 425 14.95 10.02 -25.85
CA GLY A 425 14.16 11.19 -26.23
C GLY A 425 12.63 11.02 -26.05
N PRO A 426 11.85 12.08 -26.36
CA PRO A 426 10.47 12.22 -25.89
C PRO A 426 9.54 11.14 -26.46
N ALA A 427 8.84 10.45 -25.56
CA ALA A 427 7.75 9.52 -25.86
C ALA A 427 6.51 10.29 -26.35
N THR A 428 6.53 10.74 -27.61
CA THR A 428 5.36 11.36 -28.26
C THR A 428 4.96 10.63 -29.55
N ARG A 429 5.30 9.34 -29.71
CA ARG A 429 4.90 8.56 -30.90
C ARG A 429 4.37 7.14 -30.68
N VAL A 430 4.12 6.70 -29.45
CA VAL A 430 3.71 5.29 -29.21
C VAL A 430 2.25 5.12 -28.76
N THR A 431 1.59 6.16 -28.24
CA THR A 431 0.16 6.08 -27.88
C THR A 431 -0.79 6.14 -29.07
N GLN A 432 -0.34 6.61 -30.25
CA GLN A 432 -1.20 6.69 -31.43
C GLN A 432 -1.31 5.38 -32.24
N ARG A 433 -0.54 4.33 -31.90
CA ARG A 433 -0.64 3.00 -32.56
C ARG A 433 -1.25 1.89 -31.70
N LEU A 434 -1.49 2.13 -30.42
CA LEU A 434 -2.15 1.16 -29.53
C LEU A 434 -3.67 1.32 -29.47
N GLY A 435 -4.20 2.49 -29.86
CA GLY A 435 -5.65 2.74 -29.99
C GLY A 435 -6.31 2.10 -31.22
N GLU A 436 -5.55 1.73 -32.25
CA GLU A 436 -6.07 1.06 -33.46
C GLU A 436 -5.98 -0.48 -33.39
N ALA A 437 -5.31 -1.04 -32.37
CA ALA A 437 -5.11 -2.49 -32.25
C ALA A 437 -6.15 -3.21 -31.36
N LEU A 438 -7.11 -2.48 -30.77
CA LEU A 438 -8.07 -3.03 -29.80
C LEU A 438 -9.52 -3.15 -30.31
N SER A 439 -9.79 -2.88 -31.59
CA SER A 439 -11.11 -3.14 -32.19
C SER A 439 -11.05 -4.32 -33.17
N PHE A 440 -10.88 -5.54 -32.66
CA PHE A 440 -11.16 -6.74 -33.45
C PHE A 440 -12.54 -7.26 -33.10
N THR A 441 -13.44 -7.19 -34.07
CA THR A 441 -14.80 -7.75 -33.93
C THR A 441 -14.74 -9.28 -33.92
N GLU A 442 -15.70 -9.92 -33.26
CA GLU A 442 -15.82 -11.39 -33.09
C GLU A 442 -15.70 -12.17 -34.44
N ASN A 443 -16.00 -11.52 -35.57
CA ASN A 443 -15.90 -12.10 -36.91
C ASN A 443 -14.46 -12.16 -37.46
N GLU A 444 -13.55 -11.30 -37.03
CA GLU A 444 -12.15 -11.30 -37.51
C GLU A 444 -11.30 -12.37 -36.80
N ARG A 445 -11.64 -12.71 -35.55
CA ARG A 445 -11.05 -13.87 -34.82
C ARG A 445 -11.36 -15.20 -35.51
N ARG A 446 -12.48 -15.30 -36.24
CA ARG A 446 -12.83 -16.50 -37.03
C ARG A 446 -12.05 -16.58 -38.35
N ALA A 447 -11.64 -15.45 -38.94
CA ALA A 447 -10.85 -15.42 -40.16
C ALA A 447 -9.38 -15.84 -39.93
N MET A 448 -8.79 -15.51 -38.78
CA MET A 448 -7.42 -15.90 -38.43
C MET A 448 -7.24 -17.40 -38.13
N ARG A 449 -8.31 -18.15 -37.86
CA ARG A 449 -8.23 -19.62 -37.69
C ARG A 449 -8.12 -20.41 -39.00
N ARG A 450 -8.30 -19.77 -40.16
CA ARG A 450 -8.38 -20.47 -41.46
C ARG A 450 -7.18 -20.28 -42.38
N ASN A 451 -6.25 -19.37 -42.12
CA ASN A 451 -5.08 -19.15 -42.97
C ASN A 451 -3.81 -18.98 -42.15
N GLY A 452 -2.87 -19.91 -42.30
CA GLY A 452 -1.54 -19.82 -41.70
C GLY A 452 -0.78 -21.14 -41.79
N GLY A 453 -0.42 -21.53 -43.02
CA GLY A 453 0.50 -22.65 -43.26
C GLY A 453 1.93 -22.31 -42.85
N GLN A 454 2.59 -23.32 -42.29
CA GLN A 454 3.98 -23.74 -42.52
C GLN A 454 5.03 -22.63 -42.77
N ASN A 455 5.77 -22.27 -41.72
CA ASN A 455 7.21 -22.01 -41.78
C ASN A 455 7.85 -22.00 -40.37
N ASP A 456 9.05 -22.57 -40.30
CA ASP A 456 9.79 -23.04 -39.12
C ASP A 456 10.37 -21.95 -38.18
N SER A 457 10.11 -22.06 -36.87
CA SER A 457 11.09 -21.93 -35.75
C SER A 457 10.38 -22.18 -34.39
N PRO A 458 11.04 -22.83 -33.41
CA PRO A 458 10.39 -23.62 -32.35
C PRO A 458 10.06 -22.82 -31.09
N ALA A 459 9.13 -23.34 -30.27
CA ALA A 459 8.90 -23.01 -28.86
C ALA A 459 9.52 -21.70 -28.33
N SER A 460 8.82 -20.56 -28.47
CA SER A 460 9.32 -19.28 -27.98
C SER A 460 8.65 -18.87 -26.67
N VAL A 461 9.45 -18.83 -25.60
CA VAL A 461 9.14 -18.09 -24.37
C VAL A 461 8.82 -16.65 -24.76
N SER A 462 7.75 -16.08 -24.22
CA SER A 462 7.35 -14.70 -24.52
C SER A 462 7.92 -13.70 -23.51
N GLU A 463 8.04 -14.12 -22.24
CA GLU A 463 8.47 -13.29 -21.13
C GLU A 463 8.96 -14.17 -19.98
N ILE A 464 10.02 -13.73 -19.29
CA ILE A 464 10.52 -14.39 -18.08
C ILE A 464 10.32 -13.40 -16.93
N VAL A 465 9.47 -13.76 -15.98
CA VAL A 465 9.11 -12.93 -14.83
C VAL A 465 9.67 -13.57 -13.57
N VAL A 466 10.58 -12.89 -12.87
CA VAL A 466 11.03 -13.29 -11.54
C VAL A 466 10.32 -12.47 -10.48
N THR A 467 9.65 -13.15 -9.57
CA THR A 467 9.00 -12.50 -8.43
C THR A 467 10.04 -12.20 -7.36
N LEU A 468 10.19 -10.93 -7.02
CA LEU A 468 11.17 -10.47 -6.04
C LEU A 468 10.47 -10.43 -4.68
N ALA A 469 10.71 -11.48 -3.90
CA ALA A 469 10.26 -11.62 -2.53
C ALA A 469 11.49 -11.97 -1.68
N ASN A 470 11.60 -11.34 -0.51
CA ASN A 470 12.70 -11.67 0.39
C ASN A 470 12.44 -13.05 1.01
N GLY A 471 13.47 -13.88 1.11
CA GLY A 471 13.34 -15.24 1.61
C GLY A 471 14.61 -16.06 1.39
N ALA A 472 14.65 -17.26 1.98
CA ALA A 472 15.83 -18.13 1.95
C ALA A 472 16.27 -18.59 0.55
N HIS A 473 15.42 -18.39 -0.46
CA HIS A 473 15.63 -18.84 -1.84
C HIS A 473 15.61 -17.69 -2.86
N ALA A 474 15.67 -16.43 -2.40
CA ALA A 474 15.52 -15.27 -3.28
C ALA A 474 16.65 -15.20 -4.31
N ASP A 475 17.90 -15.36 -3.85
CA ASP A 475 19.08 -15.30 -4.70
C ASP A 475 19.11 -16.46 -5.71
N GLU A 476 18.77 -17.68 -5.28
CA GLU A 476 18.67 -18.84 -6.14
C GLU A 476 17.58 -18.66 -7.21
N THR A 477 16.47 -18.00 -6.86
CA THR A 477 15.41 -17.70 -7.83
C THR A 477 15.87 -16.69 -8.88
N ILE A 478 16.61 -15.66 -8.46
CA ILE A 478 17.20 -14.65 -9.36
C ILE A 478 18.22 -15.29 -10.30
N ASP A 479 19.14 -16.09 -9.76
CA ASP A 479 20.18 -16.76 -10.54
C ASP A 479 19.57 -17.70 -11.59
N GLN A 480 18.54 -18.45 -11.21
CA GLN A 480 17.83 -19.33 -12.14
C GLN A 480 17.12 -18.53 -13.24
N ALA A 481 16.53 -17.38 -12.90
CA ALA A 481 15.85 -16.52 -13.87
C ALA A 481 16.84 -15.91 -14.88
N ILE A 482 18.03 -15.50 -14.41
CA ILE A 482 19.13 -15.02 -15.24
C ILE A 482 19.62 -16.12 -16.18
N THR A 483 19.79 -17.34 -15.68
CA THR A 483 20.16 -18.51 -16.50
C THR A 483 19.15 -18.75 -17.62
N LEU A 484 17.85 -18.75 -17.30
CA LEU A 484 16.79 -18.89 -18.31
C LEU A 484 16.79 -17.72 -19.32
N ALA A 485 16.97 -16.49 -18.85
CA ALA A 485 17.05 -15.31 -19.72
C ALA A 485 18.21 -15.39 -20.71
N ARG A 486 19.37 -15.89 -20.29
CA ARG A 486 20.53 -16.12 -21.16
C ARG A 486 20.28 -17.24 -22.16
N THR A 487 19.69 -18.35 -21.73
CA THR A 487 19.35 -19.50 -22.59
C THR A 487 18.39 -19.10 -23.70
N HIS A 488 17.34 -18.36 -23.38
CA HIS A 488 16.31 -17.95 -24.34
C HIS A 488 16.61 -16.63 -25.05
N ARG A 489 17.62 -15.87 -24.59
CA ARG A 489 18.00 -14.54 -25.10
C ARG A 489 16.87 -13.52 -25.04
N ILE A 490 16.13 -13.51 -23.93
CA ILE A 490 14.97 -12.64 -23.69
C ILE A 490 15.26 -11.77 -22.46
N PRO A 491 14.83 -10.49 -22.45
CA PRO A 491 14.95 -9.65 -21.28
C PRO A 491 14.19 -10.22 -20.08
N LEU A 492 14.76 -10.00 -18.89
CA LEU A 492 14.17 -10.42 -17.63
C LEU A 492 13.18 -9.37 -17.11
N VAL A 493 12.10 -9.80 -16.48
CA VAL A 493 11.16 -8.93 -15.80
C VAL A 493 11.22 -9.19 -14.30
N GLY A 494 11.78 -8.26 -13.54
CA GLY A 494 11.71 -8.26 -12.08
C GLY A 494 10.36 -7.73 -11.61
N LEU A 495 9.61 -8.52 -10.85
CA LEU A 495 8.31 -8.14 -10.31
C LEU A 495 8.39 -8.12 -8.77
N ALA A 496 8.59 -6.93 -8.23
CA ALA A 496 8.68 -6.67 -6.81
C ALA A 496 7.27 -6.35 -6.27
N VAL A 497 6.76 -7.20 -5.38
CA VAL A 497 5.38 -7.10 -4.89
C VAL A 497 5.35 -7.02 -3.38
N VAL A 498 4.67 -6.01 -2.84
CA VAL A 498 4.40 -5.90 -1.40
C VAL A 498 2.93 -6.25 -1.11
N ASP A 499 2.70 -7.29 -0.30
CA ASP A 499 1.36 -7.75 0.11
C ASP A 499 0.76 -6.80 1.16
N THR A 500 0.23 -5.68 0.69
CA THR A 500 -0.41 -4.71 1.58
C THR A 500 -1.67 -5.27 2.23
N LYS A 501 -2.33 -6.27 1.62
CA LYS A 501 -3.55 -6.87 2.15
C LYS A 501 -3.25 -7.66 3.42
N MET A 502 -2.17 -8.46 3.40
CA MET A 502 -1.71 -9.22 4.55
C MET A 502 -1.08 -8.32 5.61
N LEU A 503 -0.21 -7.39 5.22
CA LEU A 503 0.47 -6.49 6.16
C LEU A 503 -0.49 -5.50 6.85
N ARG A 504 -1.68 -5.25 6.27
CA ARG A 504 -2.76 -4.48 6.91
C ARG A 504 -3.54 -5.28 7.97
N TYR A 505 -3.42 -6.61 8.00
CA TYR A 505 -4.14 -7.43 8.96
C TYR A 505 -3.46 -7.38 10.34
N ALA A 506 -4.11 -6.72 11.31
CA ALA A 506 -3.59 -6.55 12.67
C ALA A 506 -4.21 -7.54 13.68
N GLY A 507 -4.92 -8.57 13.20
CA GLY A 507 -5.66 -9.52 14.03
C GLY A 507 -6.87 -8.89 14.75
N PRO A 508 -7.50 -9.63 15.69
CA PRO A 508 -8.56 -9.11 16.53
C PRO A 508 -8.01 -8.05 17.50
N LEU A 509 -8.61 -6.85 17.48
CA LEU A 509 -8.16 -5.70 18.28
C LEU A 509 -9.14 -5.45 19.45
N PRO A 510 -8.65 -5.14 20.66
CA PRO A 510 -9.51 -4.66 21.75
C PRO A 510 -10.02 -3.24 21.47
N VAL A 511 -11.07 -2.83 22.19
CA VAL A 511 -11.57 -1.44 22.15
C VAL A 511 -10.41 -0.49 22.48
N GLY A 512 -10.14 0.47 21.58
CA GLY A 512 -9.01 1.40 21.68
C GLY A 512 -7.70 0.96 21.01
N GLY A 513 -7.60 -0.28 20.51
CA GLY A 513 -6.41 -0.81 19.83
C GLY A 513 -6.18 -0.29 18.40
N ILE A 514 -7.09 0.52 17.87
CA ILE A 514 -7.10 0.97 16.46
C ILE A 514 -5.86 1.82 16.13
N SER A 515 -5.43 2.69 17.06
CA SER A 515 -4.23 3.53 16.85
C SER A 515 -2.93 2.71 16.87
N TYR A 516 -2.87 1.68 17.73
CA TYR A 516 -1.74 0.75 17.76
C TYR A 516 -1.69 -0.06 16.47
N ALA A 517 -2.82 -0.56 15.99
CA ALA A 517 -2.91 -1.24 14.70
C ALA A 517 -2.50 -0.33 13.54
N ALA A 518 -2.91 0.94 13.51
CA ALA A 518 -2.52 1.88 12.46
C ALA A 518 -1.00 2.16 12.44
N ASN A 519 -0.37 2.26 13.60
CA ASN A 519 1.09 2.39 13.72
C ASN A 519 1.80 1.09 13.33
N LEU A 520 1.30 -0.06 13.79
CA LEU A 520 1.83 -1.37 13.46
C LEU A 520 1.80 -1.61 11.95
N ARG A 521 0.66 -1.35 11.29
CA ARG A 521 0.51 -1.48 9.83
C ARG A 521 1.52 -0.62 9.07
N ARG A 522 1.67 0.65 9.44
CA ARG A 522 2.66 1.55 8.80
C ARG A 522 4.08 1.02 8.98
N ASN A 523 4.43 0.58 10.19
CA ASN A 523 5.75 0.04 10.47
C ASN A 523 6.02 -1.27 9.71
N LEU A 524 5.02 -2.15 9.60
CA LEU A 524 5.14 -3.39 8.84
C LEU A 524 5.31 -3.11 7.34
N LEU A 525 4.55 -2.16 6.80
CA LEU A 525 4.67 -1.80 5.38
C LEU A 525 6.03 -1.17 5.06
N GLU A 526 6.49 -0.23 5.88
CA GLU A 526 7.81 0.39 5.73
C GLU A 526 8.95 -0.63 5.84
N LYS A 527 8.85 -1.57 6.78
CA LYS A 527 9.82 -2.66 6.91
C LYS A 527 9.81 -3.57 5.67
N ALA A 528 8.63 -3.88 5.13
CA ALA A 528 8.50 -4.74 3.96
C ALA A 528 9.11 -4.08 2.72
N ARG A 529 8.89 -2.77 2.53
CA ARG A 529 9.51 -1.96 1.46
C ARG A 529 11.04 -1.97 1.56
N ARG A 530 11.59 -1.75 2.74
CA ARG A 530 13.05 -1.79 2.96
C ARG A 530 13.62 -3.16 2.66
N SER A 531 12.98 -4.21 3.17
CA SER A 531 13.43 -5.58 2.92
C SER A 531 13.32 -5.98 1.44
N LEU A 532 12.35 -5.44 0.71
CA LEU A 532 12.23 -5.63 -0.74
C LEU A 532 13.36 -4.93 -1.49
N ALA A 533 13.78 -3.73 -1.05
CA ALA A 533 14.87 -2.98 -1.67
C ALA A 533 16.18 -3.80 -1.72
N ASP A 534 16.49 -4.56 -0.68
CA ASP A 534 17.66 -5.44 -0.64
C ASP A 534 17.59 -6.53 -1.72
N THR A 535 16.42 -7.15 -1.89
CA THR A 535 16.19 -8.16 -2.94
C THR A 535 16.24 -7.55 -4.35
N VAL A 536 15.70 -6.35 -4.53
CA VAL A 536 15.77 -5.60 -5.79
C VAL A 536 17.22 -5.28 -6.13
N GLN A 537 18.01 -4.80 -5.17
CA GLN A 537 19.42 -4.49 -5.38
C GLN A 537 20.22 -5.75 -5.76
N SER A 538 19.99 -6.88 -5.08
CA SER A 538 20.61 -8.18 -5.43
C SER A 538 20.25 -8.57 -6.87
N PHE A 539 18.99 -8.43 -7.26
CA PHE A 539 18.51 -8.70 -8.62
C PHE A 539 19.20 -7.82 -9.67
N GLU A 540 19.22 -6.50 -9.47
CA GLU A 540 19.83 -5.56 -10.41
C GLU A 540 21.32 -5.85 -10.57
N GLN A 541 22.04 -6.01 -9.46
CA GLN A 541 23.48 -6.29 -9.47
C GLN A 541 23.80 -7.60 -10.20
N ARG A 542 23.06 -8.68 -9.92
CA ARG A 542 23.27 -9.99 -10.55
C ARG A 542 22.93 -9.95 -12.04
N ALA A 543 21.82 -9.32 -12.42
CA ALA A 543 21.41 -9.19 -13.82
C ALA A 543 22.41 -8.34 -14.62
N GLN A 544 22.89 -7.22 -14.06
CA GLN A 544 23.92 -6.38 -14.66
C GLN A 544 25.25 -7.14 -14.81
N THR A 545 25.69 -7.85 -13.77
CA THR A 545 26.93 -8.64 -13.79
C THR A 545 26.87 -9.75 -14.85
N ALA A 546 25.69 -10.36 -15.03
CA ALA A 546 25.46 -11.37 -16.05
C ALA A 546 25.25 -10.80 -17.46
N GLY A 547 25.15 -9.47 -17.62
CA GLY A 547 24.91 -8.81 -18.90
C GLY A 547 23.51 -9.05 -19.49
N VAL A 548 22.52 -9.32 -18.65
CA VAL A 548 21.13 -9.57 -19.06
C VAL A 548 20.32 -8.26 -18.99
N SER A 549 19.61 -7.92 -20.06
CA SER A 549 18.69 -6.78 -20.04
C SER A 549 17.48 -7.09 -19.15
N PHE A 550 17.03 -6.12 -18.37
CA PHE A 550 15.88 -6.33 -17.48
C PHE A 550 14.98 -5.10 -17.38
N SER A 551 13.73 -5.34 -16.99
CA SER A 551 12.74 -4.33 -16.58
C SER A 551 12.25 -4.65 -15.16
N LEU A 552 12.16 -3.64 -14.30
CA LEU A 552 11.69 -3.80 -12.93
C LEU A 552 10.30 -3.15 -12.76
N PHE A 553 9.36 -3.87 -12.16
CA PHE A 553 8.05 -3.37 -11.77
C PHE A 553 7.88 -3.52 -10.27
N MET A 554 7.50 -2.43 -9.61
CA MET A 554 7.20 -2.40 -8.18
C MET A 554 5.72 -2.16 -7.98
N GLU A 555 5.05 -3.10 -7.31
CA GLU A 555 3.60 -3.13 -7.15
C GLU A 555 3.24 -3.34 -5.68
N GLU A 556 2.25 -2.60 -5.18
CA GLU A 556 1.76 -2.74 -3.82
C GLU A 556 0.27 -3.09 -3.84
N GLY A 557 -0.12 -4.23 -3.27
CA GLY A 557 -1.51 -4.66 -3.40
C GLY A 557 -1.76 -6.11 -3.00
N ASP A 558 -2.78 -6.71 -3.60
CA ASP A 558 -3.04 -8.15 -3.48
C ASP A 558 -2.16 -8.91 -4.49
N PRO A 559 -1.20 -9.73 -4.03
CA PRO A 559 -0.27 -10.42 -4.93
C PRO A 559 -0.99 -11.28 -5.98
N VAL A 560 -2.15 -11.84 -5.67
CA VAL A 560 -2.91 -12.66 -6.64
C VAL A 560 -3.39 -11.83 -7.81
N LYS A 561 -3.83 -10.58 -7.57
CA LYS A 561 -4.27 -9.68 -8.64
C LYS A 561 -3.09 -9.25 -9.49
N ILE A 562 -1.99 -8.87 -8.85
CA ILE A 562 -0.76 -8.38 -9.49
C ILE A 562 -0.15 -9.47 -10.37
N LEU A 563 0.09 -10.67 -9.84
CA LEU A 563 0.68 -11.78 -10.60
C LEU A 563 -0.19 -12.18 -11.80
N ARG A 564 -1.52 -12.16 -11.64
CA ARG A 564 -2.45 -12.47 -12.73
C ARG A 564 -2.34 -11.51 -13.91
N THR A 565 -2.05 -10.23 -13.66
CA THR A 565 -1.87 -9.24 -14.75
C THR A 565 -0.68 -9.54 -15.65
N ARG A 566 0.30 -10.30 -15.14
CA ARG A 566 1.54 -10.69 -15.84
C ARG A 566 1.54 -12.12 -16.35
N GLN A 567 0.46 -12.86 -16.11
CA GLN A 567 0.35 -14.24 -16.55
C GLN A 567 -0.18 -14.29 -17.99
N ARG A 568 0.74 -14.35 -18.97
CA ARG A 568 0.41 -14.48 -20.40
C ARG A 568 0.66 -15.90 -20.90
N PRO A 569 0.10 -16.29 -22.05
CA PRO A 569 0.51 -17.52 -22.73
C PRO A 569 2.03 -17.50 -22.95
N ARG A 570 2.73 -18.55 -22.51
CA ARG A 570 4.20 -18.74 -22.60
C ARG A 570 5.07 -17.83 -21.71
N THR A 571 4.52 -17.25 -20.65
CA THR A 571 5.31 -16.62 -19.58
C THR A 571 5.95 -17.68 -18.68
N LEU A 572 7.24 -17.54 -18.38
CA LEU A 572 7.91 -18.28 -17.30
C LEU A 572 7.90 -17.43 -16.03
N MET A 573 7.04 -17.75 -15.06
CA MET A 573 6.96 -17.02 -13.79
C MET A 573 7.66 -17.79 -12.68
N LEU A 574 8.73 -17.20 -12.11
CA LEU A 574 9.57 -17.81 -11.09
C LEU A 574 9.31 -17.21 -9.70
N ILE A 575 9.28 -18.05 -8.67
CA ILE A 575 9.10 -17.69 -7.25
C ILE A 575 9.96 -18.57 -6.34
N GLY A 576 10.50 -18.00 -5.26
CA GLY A 576 11.23 -18.75 -4.25
C GLY A 576 10.33 -19.70 -3.45
N ARG A 577 10.81 -20.91 -3.13
CA ARG A 577 9.99 -22.01 -2.59
C ARG A 577 9.19 -21.69 -1.32
N ASP A 578 9.73 -20.85 -0.45
CA ASP A 578 9.08 -20.45 0.80
C ASP A 578 8.98 -18.92 0.92
N SER A 579 9.12 -18.22 -0.21
CA SER A 579 9.11 -16.76 -0.23
C SER A 579 7.69 -16.23 -0.33
N TRP A 580 7.40 -15.18 0.43
CA TRP A 580 6.14 -14.45 0.34
C TRP A 580 6.38 -12.94 0.25
N PHE A 581 5.39 -12.26 -0.29
CA PHE A 581 5.38 -10.83 -0.61
C PHE A 581 5.21 -9.93 0.63
N ASP A 582 5.32 -10.49 1.85
CA ASP A 582 5.46 -9.73 3.09
C ASP A 582 6.94 -9.47 3.43
N HIS A 583 7.87 -10.00 2.63
CA HIS A 583 9.31 -9.83 2.75
C HIS A 583 9.86 -10.21 4.14
N GLY A 584 9.27 -11.24 4.77
CA GLY A 584 9.68 -11.70 6.10
C GLY A 584 9.27 -10.77 7.26
N VAL A 585 8.38 -9.81 6.99
CA VAL A 585 7.91 -8.83 7.98
C VAL A 585 6.59 -9.24 8.64
N GLY A 586 5.76 -10.03 7.94
CA GLY A 586 4.54 -10.61 8.48
C GLY A 586 4.76 -12.00 9.08
N GLU A 587 3.68 -12.71 9.37
CA GLU A 587 3.73 -14.12 9.78
C GLU A 587 4.01 -15.08 8.60
N GLY A 588 4.22 -14.55 7.39
CA GLY A 588 4.28 -15.34 6.17
C GLY A 588 2.98 -16.06 5.82
N ARG A 589 3.01 -16.82 4.73
CA ARG A 589 2.00 -17.83 4.40
C ARG A 589 2.59 -19.18 4.74
N ALA A 590 1.84 -20.04 5.43
CA ALA A 590 2.29 -21.40 5.73
C ALA A 590 2.63 -22.20 4.46
N ASN A 591 1.77 -22.12 3.43
CA ASN A 591 2.01 -22.74 2.11
C ASN A 591 1.78 -21.70 0.99
N PRO A 592 2.80 -20.86 0.66
CA PRO A 592 2.70 -19.80 -0.35
C PRO A 592 2.30 -20.31 -1.75
N LEU A 593 2.97 -21.36 -2.21
CA LEU A 593 2.80 -21.92 -3.55
C LEU A 593 1.41 -22.55 -3.71
N GLU A 594 0.99 -23.36 -2.74
CA GLU A 594 -0.35 -23.94 -2.72
C GLU A 594 -1.44 -22.87 -2.75
N TYR A 595 -1.23 -21.76 -2.01
CA TYR A 595 -2.16 -20.64 -1.96
C TYR A 595 -2.33 -19.94 -3.33
N LEU A 596 -1.24 -19.77 -4.08
CA LEU A 596 -1.23 -19.18 -5.43
C LEU A 596 -1.82 -20.12 -6.46
N ALA A 597 -1.41 -21.39 -6.46
CA ALA A 597 -1.89 -22.41 -7.38
C ALA A 597 -3.41 -22.61 -7.25
N ARG A 598 -3.95 -22.70 -6.02
CA ARG A 598 -5.41 -22.80 -5.77
C ARG A 598 -6.21 -21.61 -6.27
N ARG A 599 -5.58 -20.45 -6.52
CA ARG A 599 -6.23 -19.25 -7.06
C ARG A 599 -6.04 -19.09 -8.56
N GLY A 600 -5.46 -20.09 -9.21
CA GLY A 600 -5.28 -20.10 -10.66
C GLY A 600 -4.06 -19.35 -11.14
N ILE A 601 -3.03 -19.17 -10.29
CA ILE A 601 -1.74 -18.64 -10.73
C ILE A 601 -0.86 -19.82 -11.14
N TYR A 602 -1.01 -20.26 -12.40
CA TYR A 602 -0.21 -21.30 -13.04
C TYR A 602 -0.03 -20.97 -14.55
N PRO A 603 1.06 -21.41 -15.20
CA PRO A 603 2.15 -22.20 -14.63
C PRO A 603 3.08 -21.37 -13.75
N LEU A 604 3.54 -21.96 -12.64
CA LEU A 604 4.39 -21.31 -11.63
C LEU A 604 5.63 -22.16 -11.36
N ILE A 605 6.81 -21.57 -11.53
CA ILE A 605 8.10 -22.23 -11.32
C ILE A 605 8.62 -21.87 -9.92
N SER A 606 8.62 -22.82 -9.01
CA SER A 606 9.19 -22.70 -7.67
C SER A 606 10.66 -23.09 -7.66
N VAL A 607 11.51 -22.21 -7.14
CA VAL A 607 12.95 -22.43 -7.02
C VAL A 607 13.35 -22.50 -5.55
N ALA A 608 14.03 -23.58 -5.17
CA ALA A 608 14.74 -23.68 -3.88
C ALA A 608 16.26 -23.66 -4.05
N LYS A 609 16.74 -24.13 -5.20
CA LYS A 609 18.15 -24.09 -5.57
C LYS A 609 18.28 -23.80 -7.06
N SER A 610 19.28 -23.02 -7.43
CA SER A 610 19.68 -22.78 -8.82
C SER A 610 20.77 -23.78 -9.22
N PRO A 611 20.45 -24.89 -9.89
CA PRO A 611 21.47 -25.75 -10.49
C PRO A 611 22.17 -25.03 -11.66
N ASP A 612 23.49 -25.20 -11.78
CA ASP A 612 24.26 -24.61 -12.88
C ASP A 612 23.81 -25.16 -14.25
N GLU A 613 23.42 -26.43 -14.29
CA GLU A 613 22.88 -27.12 -15.45
C GLU A 613 21.72 -28.02 -15.01
N VAL A 614 20.59 -27.94 -15.71
CA VAL A 614 19.45 -28.83 -15.51
C VAL A 614 19.61 -29.99 -16.48
N GLN A 615 19.84 -31.20 -15.96
CA GLN A 615 20.08 -32.39 -16.78
C GLN A 615 18.84 -33.27 -16.86
N THR A 616 18.03 -33.30 -15.81
CA THR A 616 16.91 -34.23 -15.68
C THR A 616 15.62 -33.54 -15.26
N ILE A 617 14.56 -33.78 -16.02
CA ILE A 617 13.22 -33.27 -15.77
C ILE A 617 12.28 -34.45 -15.63
N SER A 618 11.49 -34.47 -14.57
CA SER A 618 10.40 -35.45 -14.42
C SER A 618 9.06 -34.74 -14.49
N PHE A 619 8.24 -35.12 -15.45
CA PHE A 619 6.87 -34.61 -15.60
C PHE A 619 5.89 -35.66 -15.09
N VAL A 620 5.19 -35.35 -14.01
CA VAL A 620 4.13 -36.19 -13.46
C VAL A 620 2.84 -35.93 -14.23
N HIS A 621 2.49 -36.86 -15.10
CA HIS A 621 1.30 -36.79 -15.93
C HIS A 621 0.11 -37.46 -15.23
N ASP A 622 -0.91 -36.67 -14.91
CA ASP A 622 -2.08 -37.15 -14.14
C ASP A 622 -3.29 -37.54 -15.01
N GLY A 623 -3.10 -37.63 -16.32
CA GLY A 623 -4.12 -38.06 -17.29
C GLY A 623 -5.22 -37.03 -17.54
N THR A 624 -5.15 -35.86 -16.90
CA THR A 624 -6.18 -34.83 -17.06
C THR A 624 -5.94 -33.91 -18.23
N PRO A 625 -7.00 -33.26 -18.75
CA PRO A 625 -6.84 -32.16 -19.69
C PRO A 625 -6.01 -30.98 -19.16
N HIS A 626 -5.87 -30.85 -17.82
CA HIS A 626 -4.99 -29.84 -17.22
C HIS A 626 -3.53 -30.25 -17.39
N SER A 627 -3.20 -31.52 -17.08
CA SER A 627 -1.88 -32.10 -17.32
C SER A 627 -1.50 -32.10 -18.80
N ASP A 628 -2.43 -32.38 -19.71
CA ASP A 628 -2.19 -32.27 -21.16
C ASP A 628 -1.81 -30.82 -21.54
N ARG A 629 -2.55 -29.83 -21.04
CA ARG A 629 -2.26 -28.41 -21.31
C ARG A 629 -0.93 -27.98 -20.71
N MET A 630 -0.58 -28.48 -19.53
CA MET A 630 0.69 -28.19 -18.89
C MET A 630 1.86 -28.82 -19.66
N LEU A 631 1.70 -30.06 -20.14
CA LEU A 631 2.69 -30.70 -21.01
C LEU A 631 2.86 -29.93 -22.32
N GLN A 632 1.75 -29.52 -22.95
CA GLN A 632 1.78 -28.67 -24.15
C GLN A 632 2.46 -27.33 -23.91
N TRP A 633 2.18 -26.67 -22.78
CA TRP A 633 2.87 -25.44 -22.39
C TRP A 633 4.37 -25.67 -22.20
N PHE A 634 4.76 -26.77 -21.54
CA PHE A 634 6.15 -27.11 -21.30
C PHE A 634 6.89 -27.38 -22.61
N LEU A 635 6.32 -28.17 -23.51
CA LEU A 635 6.90 -28.43 -24.83
C LEU A 635 6.98 -27.15 -25.68
N ALA A 636 5.99 -26.26 -25.57
CA ALA A 636 5.95 -25.00 -26.31
C ALA A 636 6.84 -23.88 -25.74
N THR A 637 7.32 -24.01 -24.50
CA THR A 637 8.22 -23.03 -23.86
C THR A 637 9.64 -23.56 -23.70
N ASN A 638 9.78 -24.89 -23.62
CA ASN A 638 11.02 -25.65 -23.43
C ASN A 638 12.06 -24.92 -22.56
N PRO A 639 11.79 -24.67 -21.26
CA PRO A 639 12.64 -23.81 -20.44
C PRO A 639 14.09 -24.29 -20.37
N TRP A 640 14.32 -25.60 -20.46
CA TRP A 640 15.64 -26.23 -20.44
C TRP A 640 15.82 -27.17 -21.65
N PRO A 641 16.30 -26.65 -22.79
CA PRO A 641 16.35 -27.41 -24.05
C PRO A 641 17.26 -28.64 -24.05
N GLU A 642 18.34 -28.61 -23.27
CA GLU A 642 19.35 -29.69 -23.20
C GLU A 642 19.01 -30.77 -22.17
N ALA A 643 17.93 -30.58 -21.40
CA ALA A 643 17.57 -31.49 -20.31
C ALA A 643 16.79 -32.70 -20.81
N LYS A 644 17.06 -33.88 -20.22
CA LYS A 644 16.31 -35.10 -20.49
C LYS A 644 14.96 -35.07 -19.76
N LEU A 645 13.87 -35.08 -20.53
CA LEU A 645 12.51 -35.19 -20.01
C LEU A 645 12.08 -36.65 -19.82
N ARG A 646 11.69 -36.99 -18.60
CA ARG A 646 11.05 -38.26 -18.24
C ARG A 646 9.57 -38.00 -17.94
N LEU A 647 8.68 -38.72 -18.62
CA LEU A 647 7.25 -38.68 -18.34
C LEU A 647 6.92 -39.78 -17.31
N LEU A 648 6.47 -39.38 -16.13
CA LEU A 648 6.06 -40.29 -15.07
C LEU A 648 4.52 -40.32 -15.01
N PRO A 649 3.87 -41.46 -15.25
CA PRO A 649 2.44 -41.57 -14.99
C PRO A 649 2.18 -41.50 -13.48
N ASP A 650 1.15 -40.76 -13.05
CA ASP A 650 0.69 -40.83 -11.67
C ASP A 650 0.28 -42.28 -11.35
N PRO A 651 0.81 -42.90 -10.26
CA PRO A 651 0.52 -44.29 -9.90
C PRO A 651 -0.98 -44.58 -9.67
N ALA A 652 -1.83 -43.56 -9.56
CA ALA A 652 -3.29 -43.70 -9.44
C ALA A 652 -4.04 -43.96 -10.77
N ILE A 653 -3.36 -44.02 -11.92
CA ILE A 653 -3.96 -44.03 -13.27
C ILE A 653 -3.90 -45.41 -13.94
N ARG A 654 -4.90 -45.70 -14.79
CA ARG A 654 -5.00 -46.93 -15.59
C ARG A 654 -4.24 -46.79 -16.92
N ASP A 655 -3.62 -47.88 -17.39
CA ASP A 655 -2.69 -47.91 -18.54
C ASP A 655 -3.22 -47.26 -19.85
N GLU A 656 -4.54 -47.22 -20.08
CA GLU A 656 -5.17 -46.70 -21.31
C GLU A 656 -5.07 -45.16 -21.48
N GLU A 657 -4.98 -44.39 -20.39
CA GLU A 657 -4.89 -42.92 -20.45
C GLU A 657 -3.45 -42.43 -20.74
N ILE A 658 -2.45 -43.29 -20.49
CA ILE A 658 -1.03 -43.02 -20.74
C ILE A 658 -0.72 -43.01 -22.26
N ASP A 659 -1.40 -43.86 -23.03
CA ASP A 659 -1.21 -43.97 -24.49
C ASP A 659 -1.70 -42.74 -25.29
N ALA A 660 -2.63 -41.95 -24.73
CA ALA A 660 -3.09 -40.70 -25.34
C ALA A 660 -2.05 -39.57 -25.19
N ALA A 661 -1.43 -39.46 -24.01
CA ALA A 661 -0.32 -38.52 -23.75
C ALA A 661 0.93 -38.86 -24.60
N ARG A 662 1.19 -40.16 -24.83
CA ARG A 662 2.27 -40.63 -25.73
C ARG A 662 2.12 -40.12 -27.17
N LYS A 663 0.90 -40.09 -27.72
CA LYS A 663 0.66 -39.60 -29.10
C LYS A 663 0.99 -38.13 -29.29
N ILE A 664 0.92 -37.33 -28.22
CA ILE A 664 1.24 -35.91 -28.22
C ILE A 664 2.76 -35.64 -28.24
N SER A 665 3.56 -36.54 -27.65
CA SER A 665 4.99 -36.33 -27.39
C SER A 665 5.95 -37.10 -28.33
N ALA A 666 5.43 -37.86 -29.29
CA ALA A 666 6.19 -38.86 -30.07
C ALA A 666 7.25 -38.34 -31.06
N ALA A 667 7.60 -37.04 -31.03
CA ALA A 667 8.47 -36.45 -32.06
C ALA A 667 9.87 -36.00 -31.60
N THR A 668 10.26 -36.04 -30.32
CA THR A 668 11.53 -35.34 -29.94
C THR A 668 12.38 -35.89 -28.79
N LEU A 669 11.99 -36.86 -27.96
CA LEU A 669 12.76 -37.17 -26.73
C LEU A 669 13.00 -38.66 -26.48
N GLU A 670 14.23 -39.02 -26.07
CA GLU A 670 14.59 -40.33 -25.53
C GLU A 670 13.76 -40.61 -24.27
N MET A 671 12.81 -41.54 -24.35
CA MET A 671 11.95 -41.92 -23.23
C MET A 671 12.56 -43.09 -22.46
N GLU A 672 12.95 -42.87 -21.20
CA GLU A 672 13.28 -43.95 -20.26
C GLU A 672 12.06 -44.25 -19.38
N GLU A 673 11.51 -45.46 -19.53
CA GLU A 673 10.32 -45.93 -18.82
C GLU A 673 10.75 -46.66 -17.54
N GLU A 674 10.82 -45.94 -16.41
CA GLU A 674 11.11 -46.57 -15.11
C GLU A 674 9.81 -46.75 -14.31
N ARG A 675 9.31 -47.99 -14.25
CA ARG A 675 8.19 -48.37 -13.37
C ARG A 675 8.70 -48.51 -11.93
N GLY A 676 8.43 -47.52 -11.07
CA GLY A 676 8.77 -47.59 -9.65
C GLY A 676 8.58 -46.26 -8.92
N ASP A 677 8.69 -46.30 -7.60
CA ASP A 677 8.69 -45.09 -6.75
C ASP A 677 10.01 -44.31 -6.97
N VAL A 678 10.01 -43.44 -7.98
CA VAL A 678 11.15 -42.59 -8.40
C VAL A 678 11.68 -41.73 -7.23
N PHE A 679 10.87 -41.53 -6.19
CA PHE A 679 11.22 -40.74 -5.01
C PHE A 679 11.96 -41.52 -3.92
N SER A 680 11.98 -42.85 -4.00
CA SER A 680 12.58 -43.72 -2.97
C SER A 680 14.11 -43.79 -3.01
N LYS A 681 14.75 -43.50 -4.15
CA LYS A 681 16.22 -43.51 -4.30
C LYS A 681 16.76 -42.09 -4.49
N ARG A 682 17.54 -41.61 -3.52
CA ARG A 682 18.15 -40.26 -3.53
C ARG A 682 19.05 -40.00 -4.75
N SER A 683 19.61 -41.05 -5.37
CA SER A 683 20.49 -41.00 -6.55
C SER A 683 19.76 -40.84 -7.90
N GLN A 684 18.43 -40.87 -7.91
CA GLN A 684 17.60 -40.76 -9.14
C GLN A 684 16.69 -39.53 -9.15
N ARG A 685 16.85 -38.60 -8.17
CA ARG A 685 15.99 -37.42 -8.05
C ARG A 685 16.23 -36.44 -9.21
N PRO A 686 15.16 -35.89 -9.81
CA PRO A 686 15.29 -34.95 -10.92
C PRO A 686 15.74 -33.57 -10.43
N ASP A 687 16.33 -32.79 -11.32
CA ASP A 687 16.63 -31.37 -11.09
C ASP A 687 15.35 -30.53 -11.11
N VAL A 688 14.40 -30.92 -11.98
CA VAL A 688 13.08 -30.29 -12.12
C VAL A 688 11.98 -31.34 -12.01
N LEU A 689 11.01 -31.10 -11.12
CA LEU A 689 9.76 -31.85 -11.06
C LEU A 689 8.60 -30.99 -11.55
N ILE A 690 7.78 -31.51 -12.45
CA ILE A 690 6.61 -30.81 -12.99
C ILE A 690 5.34 -31.57 -12.62
N PHE A 691 4.38 -30.88 -12.01
CA PHE A 691 3.05 -31.40 -11.76
C PHE A 691 2.08 -30.89 -12.82
N GLY A 692 1.43 -31.80 -13.54
CA GLY A 692 0.46 -31.43 -14.57
C GLY A 692 -0.82 -30.77 -14.04
N ASN A 693 -1.15 -30.96 -12.76
CA ASN A 693 -2.33 -30.38 -12.12
C ASN A 693 -2.17 -30.37 -10.60
N GLU A 694 -1.84 -29.20 -10.03
CA GLU A 694 -1.77 -29.04 -8.58
C GLU A 694 -2.67 -27.90 -8.10
N GLY A 695 -3.72 -28.23 -7.36
CA GLY A 695 -4.54 -27.22 -6.65
C GLY A 695 -5.92 -26.93 -7.24
N HIS A 696 -6.37 -27.59 -8.32
CA HIS A 696 -7.76 -27.46 -8.75
C HIS A 696 -8.71 -28.13 -7.72
N VAL A 697 -9.64 -27.34 -7.16
CA VAL A 697 -10.60 -27.80 -6.12
C VAL A 697 -11.73 -28.63 -6.75
N GLY A 698 -12.03 -28.36 -8.02
CA GLY A 698 -12.96 -29.17 -8.81
C GLY A 698 -12.26 -30.44 -9.28
N TRP A 699 -12.80 -31.59 -8.90
CA TRP A 699 -12.40 -32.94 -9.31
C TRP A 699 -11.23 -33.57 -8.48
N ILE A 700 -11.64 -34.42 -7.52
CA ILE A 700 -10.92 -35.51 -6.84
C ILE A 700 -9.56 -35.18 -6.17
N ASN A 701 -9.54 -34.43 -5.06
CA ASN A 701 -8.28 -34.19 -4.31
C ASN A 701 -8.28 -34.57 -2.82
N ARG A 702 -9.28 -35.32 -2.33
CA ARG A 702 -9.25 -35.86 -0.96
C ARG A 702 -8.40 -37.14 -0.83
N ALA A 703 -8.27 -37.94 -1.90
CA ALA A 703 -7.49 -39.18 -1.90
C ALA A 703 -5.99 -38.97 -2.18
N ARG A 704 -5.61 -37.92 -2.92
CA ARG A 704 -4.22 -37.64 -3.36
C ARG A 704 -3.34 -36.97 -2.29
N ALA A 705 -3.89 -36.54 -1.15
CA ALA A 705 -3.11 -35.98 -0.05
C ALA A 705 -2.27 -37.04 0.70
N ILE A 706 -2.62 -38.32 0.57
CA ILE A 706 -2.04 -39.44 1.35
C ILE A 706 -0.78 -40.03 0.69
N SER A 707 -0.53 -39.74 -0.59
CA SER A 707 0.58 -40.31 -1.38
C SER A 707 1.48 -39.24 -1.99
N ARG A 708 1.70 -38.12 -1.28
CA ARG A 708 2.55 -37.03 -1.80
C ARG A 708 4.03 -37.35 -1.58
N PRO A 709 4.85 -37.41 -2.64
CA PRO A 709 6.29 -37.56 -2.48
C PRO A 709 6.88 -36.31 -1.81
N ASP A 710 7.86 -36.51 -0.94
CA ASP A 710 8.62 -35.42 -0.33
C ASP A 710 9.52 -34.76 -1.38
N TYR A 711 9.06 -33.63 -1.94
CA TYR A 711 9.76 -32.84 -2.94
C TYR A 711 10.59 -31.69 -2.34
N SER A 712 10.74 -31.65 -1.01
CA SER A 712 11.48 -30.59 -0.31
C SER A 712 12.92 -30.43 -0.80
N ASP A 713 13.58 -31.54 -1.14
CA ASP A 713 14.97 -31.56 -1.61
C ASP A 713 15.14 -31.36 -3.14
N ILE A 714 14.06 -31.24 -3.93
CA ILE A 714 14.17 -31.10 -5.39
C ILE A 714 14.52 -29.66 -5.73
N PRO A 715 15.53 -29.31 -6.54
CA PRO A 715 15.92 -27.92 -6.78
C PRO A 715 14.78 -27.01 -7.31
N ILE A 716 14.03 -27.50 -8.30
CA ILE A 716 12.98 -26.73 -8.99
C ILE A 716 11.70 -27.56 -9.08
N VAL A 717 10.56 -26.96 -8.76
CA VAL A 717 9.23 -27.59 -8.88
C VAL A 717 8.31 -26.68 -9.70
N VAL A 718 7.63 -27.22 -10.70
CA VAL A 718 6.70 -26.47 -11.55
C VAL A 718 5.26 -26.92 -11.30
N PHE A 719 4.39 -25.97 -10.99
CA PHE A 719 2.97 -26.18 -10.73
C PHE A 719 2.16 -25.76 -11.96
N GLY A 720 1.37 -26.69 -12.51
CA GLY A 720 0.52 -26.52 -13.70
C GLY A 720 -0.95 -26.34 -13.44
#